data_AF-E9GBC5-F1
#
_entry.id   AF-E9GBC5-F1
#
_cell.length_a   1.000
_cell.length_b   1.000
_cell.length_c   1.000
_cell.angle_alpha   90.00
_cell.angle_beta   90.00
_cell.angle_gamma   90.00
#
_symmetry.space_group_name_H-M   'P 1'
#
loop_
_entity.id
_entity.type
_entity.pdbx_description
1 polymer ?
#
loop_
_entity_poly.entity_id
_entity_poly.type
_entity_poly.pdbx_seq_one_letter_code
_entity_poly.pdbx_strand_id
1 'polypeptide(L)'
;MVNEDRRDVRDDRDRRNKDREGDRERENKDRERERDNKDRERDRDNNKDRDRGNNRDNKDLARDRDRERRERERKRSRSRSRSRDRTARRRRSRSRSPRDRRDRKDVKTEQDAKDQEANEENTEQQAIKKEPLSLEELLAKKKAEEEEKSKPKFLTKEERAAEAMRKRQEEVENLRKQQEEERSKRNAFFQAAKETNREPERDRRRDREREREKETKDHRQKVLGVGFSGTVFEGVWGETKVAVKRILIKNAASNEQEEKALKMLHHRNVIKLFHVEEDQDFKKIALELCDASLEKLFLKENDPNKYSGPMPPEIEVLLQLAKGLEYIHQMGLVHRDIKPQNVLISLDSTTQRVVMKWADFGLSKKVNERGTFTMTEVKGTHDYFAPEILKLLDDDQIATGNEDKKRGTVKSDVFAEGLVFSYFISGGVHPFGTTSHQIQTNLRTNEPANLPETGTEVETGKNCNNIITEMLEKEPSIRITSSDVVNRLNEIILENSQQLFTLIAKENPSVEEIGKLIQEGVDLNVKDPNGLTPLLRLAQSEKKSENLVEIISLLIQHGGINSIDSNGKNALLLWCENLEQHQNKDFLAIINLFVEKGIDFNCKDKNGFNALTLLCENYENENLIDIIRLFIQKGIDVNCKDEYGRNALILVCENYGKENLIDIIRLLIENGIDINCKTNCSINALTILCTWYQNANLIDIIRLFIENGIDINCQTKYGRNALTILCENYKNENLIDITRLLIENEIDINSKQEYGRNALTLLCEKYKNENYIEVITLIKSGFKVTEKTPDYSQEREE
;
A
#
# COMPACT_ATOMS: atom_id res chain seq x y z
N MET A 1 -39.42 39.80 -52.83
CA MET A 1 -38.75 39.01 -51.77
C MET A 1 -38.66 39.84 -50.49
N VAL A 2 -39.79 40.20 -49.88
CA VAL A 2 -39.83 41.01 -48.63
C VAL A 2 -40.90 40.44 -47.66
N ASN A 3 -41.25 39.15 -47.78
CA ASN A 3 -42.33 38.53 -46.98
C ASN A 3 -41.98 37.15 -46.40
N GLU A 4 -40.71 36.72 -46.47
CA GLU A 4 -40.25 35.45 -45.88
C GLU A 4 -39.47 35.68 -44.56
N ASP A 5 -38.66 36.73 -44.43
CA ASP A 5 -37.88 37.01 -43.20
C ASP A 5 -38.69 37.45 -41.96
N ARG A 6 -40.00 37.68 -42.08
CA ARG A 6 -40.88 38.01 -40.92
C ARG A 6 -41.61 36.80 -40.33
N ARG A 7 -41.56 35.64 -40.97
CA ARG A 7 -42.18 34.41 -40.43
C ARG A 7 -41.23 33.67 -39.49
N ASP A 8 -39.95 33.58 -39.84
CA ASP A 8 -38.96 32.85 -39.03
C ASP A 8 -38.67 33.52 -37.68
N VAL A 9 -38.76 34.85 -37.58
CA VAL A 9 -38.59 35.57 -36.31
C VAL A 9 -39.81 35.44 -35.38
N ARG A 10 -41.00 35.13 -35.93
CA ARG A 10 -42.21 34.88 -35.12
C ARG A 10 -42.23 33.44 -34.59
N ASP A 11 -41.86 32.46 -35.41
CA ASP A 11 -41.80 31.06 -34.97
C ASP A 11 -40.73 30.83 -33.89
N ASP A 12 -39.61 31.56 -33.94
CA ASP A 12 -38.54 31.44 -32.94
C ASP A 12 -38.88 32.14 -31.60
N ARG A 13 -39.77 33.16 -31.63
CA ARG A 13 -40.35 33.75 -30.42
C ARG A 13 -41.42 32.87 -29.79
N ASP A 14 -42.27 32.25 -30.61
CA ASP A 14 -43.33 31.37 -30.11
C ASP A 14 -42.77 30.06 -29.54
N ARG A 15 -41.66 29.53 -30.08
CA ARG A 15 -40.93 28.41 -29.46
C ARG A 15 -40.33 28.78 -28.10
N ARG A 16 -39.63 29.91 -28.00
CA ARG A 16 -39.08 30.37 -26.70
C ARG A 16 -40.14 30.71 -25.66
N ASN A 17 -41.32 31.15 -26.07
CA ASN A 17 -42.44 31.36 -25.15
C ASN A 17 -43.07 30.04 -24.69
N LYS A 18 -43.19 29.03 -25.56
CA LYS A 18 -43.66 27.69 -25.19
C LYS A 18 -42.69 26.97 -24.25
N ASP A 19 -41.39 27.11 -24.46
CA ASP A 19 -40.38 26.52 -23.56
C ASP A 19 -40.41 27.20 -22.18
N ARG A 20 -40.60 28.53 -22.13
CA ARG A 20 -40.77 29.28 -20.87
C ARG A 20 -42.10 28.97 -20.16
N GLU A 21 -43.18 28.68 -20.88
CA GLU A 21 -44.43 28.21 -20.29
C GLU A 21 -44.28 26.79 -19.74
N GLY A 22 -43.56 25.91 -20.44
CA GLY A 22 -43.24 24.56 -19.97
C GLY A 22 -42.40 24.56 -18.69
N ASP A 23 -41.42 25.45 -18.59
CA ASP A 23 -40.60 25.60 -17.38
C ASP A 23 -41.39 26.21 -16.20
N ARG A 24 -42.29 27.16 -16.48
CA ARG A 24 -43.21 27.70 -15.45
C ARG A 24 -44.24 26.69 -14.98
N GLU A 25 -44.74 25.82 -15.86
CA GLU A 25 -45.62 24.71 -15.46
C GLU A 25 -44.88 23.65 -14.64
N ARG A 26 -43.60 23.39 -14.93
CA ARG A 26 -42.75 22.49 -14.11
C ARG A 26 -42.48 23.09 -12.74
N GLU A 27 -42.10 24.37 -12.66
CA GLU A 27 -41.93 25.07 -11.37
C GLU A 27 -43.22 25.13 -10.56
N ASN A 28 -44.38 25.33 -11.20
CA ASN A 28 -45.66 25.29 -10.50
C ASN A 28 -46.02 23.88 -10.01
N LYS A 29 -45.75 22.83 -10.80
CA LYS A 29 -45.95 21.43 -10.36
C LYS A 29 -45.02 21.04 -9.22
N ASP A 30 -43.78 21.51 -9.22
CA ASP A 30 -42.83 21.25 -8.13
C ASP A 30 -43.20 22.05 -6.86
N ARG A 31 -43.71 23.29 -7.01
CA ARG A 31 -44.29 24.06 -5.89
C ARG A 31 -45.59 23.45 -5.34
N GLU A 32 -46.43 22.86 -6.19
CA GLU A 32 -47.60 22.08 -5.74
C GLU A 32 -47.18 20.81 -4.99
N ARG A 33 -46.15 20.10 -5.47
CA ARG A 33 -45.58 18.93 -4.77
C ARG A 33 -44.94 19.30 -3.42
N GLU A 34 -44.28 20.46 -3.32
CA GLU A 34 -43.77 20.96 -2.04
C GLU A 34 -44.88 21.39 -1.09
N ARG A 35 -46.00 21.93 -1.60
CA ARG A 35 -47.20 22.22 -0.79
C ARG A 35 -47.86 20.94 -0.30
N ASP A 36 -48.04 19.95 -1.17
CA ASP A 36 -48.59 18.64 -0.81
C ASP A 36 -47.70 17.89 0.21
N ASN A 37 -46.37 18.01 0.12
CA ASN A 37 -45.46 17.47 1.13
C ASN A 37 -45.52 18.23 2.46
N LYS A 38 -45.66 19.56 2.44
CA LYS A 38 -45.85 20.36 3.66
C LYS A 38 -47.20 20.11 4.33
N ASP A 39 -48.25 19.86 3.55
CA ASP A 39 -49.57 19.50 4.08
C ASP A 39 -49.57 18.06 4.64
N ARG A 40 -48.85 17.12 4.01
CA ARG A 40 -48.60 15.77 4.57
C ARG A 40 -47.75 15.78 5.85
N GLU A 41 -46.82 16.73 6.00
CA GLU A 41 -46.07 16.92 7.25
C GLU A 41 -46.93 17.55 8.36
N ARG A 42 -47.81 18.51 8.02
CA ARG A 42 -48.79 19.08 8.97
C ARG A 42 -49.82 18.05 9.44
N ASP A 43 -50.27 17.15 8.56
CA ASP A 43 -51.18 16.07 8.93
C ASP A 43 -50.51 15.00 9.81
N ARG A 44 -49.18 14.80 9.67
CA ARG A 44 -48.39 13.92 10.56
C ARG A 44 -48.16 14.54 11.94
N ASP A 45 -48.04 15.85 12.03
CA ASP A 45 -47.89 16.55 13.32
C ASP A 45 -49.24 16.71 14.05
N ASN A 46 -50.35 16.94 13.33
CA ASN A 46 -51.69 16.97 13.92
C ASN A 46 -52.20 15.61 14.43
N ASN A 47 -51.64 14.49 13.93
CA ASN A 47 -51.95 13.14 14.45
C ASN A 47 -51.12 12.76 15.68
N LYS A 48 -50.06 13.51 16.04
CA LYS A 48 -49.30 13.29 17.28
C LYS A 48 -49.89 14.04 18.49
N ASP A 49 -50.76 15.03 18.25
CA ASP A 49 -51.44 15.78 19.33
C ASP A 49 -52.87 15.27 19.64
N ARG A 50 -53.38 14.26 18.92
CA ARG A 50 -54.67 13.60 19.24
C ARG A 50 -54.58 12.41 20.19
N ASP A 51 -53.38 11.91 20.52
CA ASP A 51 -53.16 10.90 21.56
C ASP A 51 -52.84 11.50 22.96
N ARG A 52 -53.03 12.82 23.13
CA ARG A 52 -52.93 13.52 24.43
C ARG A 52 -54.30 13.91 25.02
N GLY A 53 -55.33 13.12 24.75
CA GLY A 53 -56.70 13.42 25.16
C GLY A 53 -57.52 12.21 25.59
N ASN A 54 -57.01 11.38 26.52
CA ASN A 54 -57.85 10.55 27.39
C ASN A 54 -57.02 9.86 28.48
N ASN A 55 -56.96 10.50 29.66
CA ASN A 55 -56.99 9.86 30.98
C ASN A 55 -56.84 10.94 32.06
N ARG A 56 -57.94 11.67 32.27
CA ARG A 56 -58.30 12.07 33.63
C ARG A 56 -58.68 10.77 34.35
N ASP A 57 -58.30 10.66 35.62
CA ASP A 57 -58.49 9.54 36.54
C ASP A 57 -57.29 8.58 36.69
N ASN A 58 -56.22 9.07 37.33
CA ASN A 58 -55.49 8.30 38.36
C ASN A 58 -54.44 9.16 39.08
N LYS A 59 -54.90 10.24 39.71
CA LYS A 59 -54.21 10.75 40.90
C LYS A 59 -54.66 9.84 42.04
N ASP A 60 -53.90 8.77 42.32
CA ASP A 60 -53.83 8.10 43.63
C ASP A 60 -52.95 6.83 43.69
N LEU A 61 -52.09 6.54 42.70
CA LEU A 61 -51.25 5.33 42.73
C LEU A 61 -49.74 5.55 42.54
N ALA A 62 -49.27 6.80 42.59
CA ALA A 62 -47.84 7.16 42.53
C ALA A 62 -47.19 7.37 43.92
N ARG A 63 -47.76 6.77 44.98
CA ARG A 63 -47.18 6.79 46.34
C ARG A 63 -46.70 5.43 46.88
N ASP A 64 -46.82 4.34 46.10
CA ASP A 64 -46.45 3.00 46.58
C ASP A 64 -45.31 2.28 45.84
N ARG A 65 -44.72 2.84 44.78
CA ARG A 65 -43.57 2.19 44.10
C ARG A 65 -42.18 2.64 44.57
N ASP A 66 -42.10 3.68 45.40
CA ASP A 66 -40.85 4.12 46.06
C ASP A 66 -40.60 3.45 47.42
N ARG A 67 -41.55 2.62 47.89
CA ARG A 67 -41.43 1.90 49.16
C ARG A 67 -40.75 0.53 49.04
N GLU A 68 -40.84 -0.15 47.89
CA GLU A 68 -40.28 -1.52 47.75
C GLU A 68 -38.84 -1.57 47.22
N ARG A 69 -38.28 -0.49 46.66
CA ARG A 69 -36.87 -0.46 46.22
C ARG A 69 -35.91 -0.11 47.37
N ARG A 70 -36.38 0.61 48.40
CA ARG A 70 -35.60 1.04 49.58
C ARG A 70 -35.51 -0.01 50.70
N GLU A 71 -36.16 -1.16 50.54
CA GLU A 71 -36.09 -2.28 51.51
C GLU A 71 -35.17 -3.44 51.10
N ARG A 72 -34.71 -3.50 49.83
CA ARG A 72 -33.77 -4.54 49.37
C ARG A 72 -32.29 -4.20 49.53
N GLU A 73 -31.94 -2.93 49.78
CA GLU A 73 -30.55 -2.50 50.02
C GLU A 73 -30.17 -2.37 51.51
N ARG A 74 -31.10 -2.62 52.44
CA ARG A 74 -30.85 -2.55 53.90
C ARG A 74 -30.55 -3.90 54.58
N LYS A 75 -30.30 -4.98 53.82
CA LYS A 75 -29.94 -6.30 54.37
C LYS A 75 -28.59 -6.88 53.91
N ARG A 76 -27.64 -6.06 53.44
CA ARG A 76 -26.25 -6.52 53.15
C ARG A 76 -25.12 -5.71 53.78
N SER A 77 -25.42 -4.95 54.83
CA SER A 77 -24.41 -4.20 55.59
C SER A 77 -24.69 -4.30 57.09
N ARG A 78 -24.37 -5.46 57.69
CA ARG A 78 -24.12 -5.62 59.13
C ARG A 78 -23.61 -7.03 59.42
N SER A 79 -22.28 -7.18 59.41
CA SER A 79 -21.49 -7.90 60.43
C SER A 79 -20.17 -8.37 59.83
N ARG A 80 -19.06 -7.75 60.25
CA ARG A 80 -17.86 -8.42 60.80
C ARG A 80 -16.69 -7.44 60.88
N SER A 81 -16.55 -6.82 62.04
CA SER A 81 -15.28 -6.26 62.51
C SER A 81 -15.26 -6.40 64.04
N ARG A 82 -14.43 -7.34 64.54
CA ARG A 82 -13.83 -7.45 65.90
C ARG A 82 -13.15 -8.83 65.95
N SER A 83 -11.85 -8.95 65.66
CA SER A 83 -10.69 -8.66 66.51
C SER A 83 -10.45 -9.71 67.61
N ARG A 84 -9.43 -10.58 67.45
CA ARG A 84 -8.23 -10.63 68.32
C ARG A 84 -7.29 -11.80 67.99
N ASP A 85 -6.06 -11.37 67.75
CA ASP A 85 -4.75 -11.97 68.01
C ASP A 85 -4.66 -12.99 69.17
N ARG A 86 -3.99 -14.15 68.96
CA ARG A 86 -2.84 -14.66 69.76
C ARG A 86 -2.55 -16.17 69.63
N THR A 87 -1.25 -16.44 69.46
CA THR A 87 -0.43 -17.55 70.00
C THR A 87 -0.55 -18.99 69.46
N ALA A 88 0.46 -19.32 68.63
CA ALA A 88 1.58 -20.23 68.91
C ALA A 88 1.36 -21.74 69.21
N ARG A 89 2.21 -22.52 68.49
CA ARG A 89 2.91 -23.78 68.84
C ARG A 89 2.47 -25.08 68.15
N ARG A 90 3.46 -25.58 67.40
CA ARG A 90 4.07 -26.92 67.48
C ARG A 90 3.38 -28.12 66.79
N ARG A 91 4.10 -28.56 65.75
CA ARG A 91 4.81 -29.86 65.62
C ARG A 91 4.03 -31.12 65.21
N ARG A 92 4.68 -31.78 64.25
CA ARG A 92 4.85 -33.23 64.00
C ARG A 92 3.66 -33.91 63.29
N SER A 93 3.79 -34.35 62.05
CA SER A 93 4.64 -35.43 61.50
C SER A 93 4.26 -36.83 62.01
N ARG A 94 3.86 -37.68 61.05
CA ARG A 94 4.11 -39.14 60.90
C ARG A 94 2.95 -39.74 60.08
N SER A 95 3.14 -40.11 58.80
CA SER A 95 3.88 -41.27 58.27
C SER A 95 3.26 -42.62 58.66
N ARG A 96 2.76 -43.38 57.67
CA ARG A 96 3.37 -44.65 57.21
C ARG A 96 2.43 -45.43 56.28
N SER A 97 2.92 -45.61 55.05
CA SER A 97 2.75 -46.73 54.10
C SER A 97 2.96 -48.12 54.76
N PRO A 98 3.14 -49.24 54.02
CA PRO A 98 2.63 -49.71 52.72
C PRO A 98 2.10 -51.16 52.81
N ARG A 99 1.50 -51.69 51.73
CA ARG A 99 1.76 -53.06 51.28
C ARG A 99 1.45 -53.22 49.79
N ASP A 100 2.52 -53.25 49.02
CA ASP A 100 2.59 -53.82 47.67
C ASP A 100 2.45 -55.34 47.72
N ARG A 101 1.74 -55.92 46.74
CA ARG A 101 2.25 -57.02 45.89
C ARG A 101 1.25 -57.35 44.77
N ARG A 102 1.57 -56.81 43.59
CA ARG A 102 1.56 -57.40 42.23
C ARG A 102 0.60 -58.57 41.95
N ASP A 103 -0.26 -58.44 40.94
CA ASP A 103 0.06 -58.91 39.58
C ASP A 103 -1.09 -58.66 38.57
N ARG A 104 -0.69 -58.45 37.30
CA ARG A 104 -1.45 -58.55 36.01
C ARG A 104 -2.45 -57.43 35.69
N LYS A 105 -2.10 -56.55 34.73
CA LYS A 105 -2.23 -56.64 33.26
C LYS A 105 -3.66 -56.41 32.75
N ASP A 106 -3.78 -55.27 32.05
CA ASP A 106 -4.73 -54.81 31.03
C ASP A 106 -5.93 -55.71 30.67
N VAL A 107 -7.12 -55.10 30.64
CA VAL A 107 -8.02 -54.95 29.47
C VAL A 107 -9.39 -54.44 29.98
N LYS A 108 -9.93 -53.41 29.33
CA LYS A 108 -11.32 -52.93 29.49
C LYS A 108 -12.21 -53.64 28.47
N THR A 109 -13.31 -54.22 28.92
CA THR A 109 -14.51 -54.62 28.17
C THR A 109 -15.71 -54.33 29.10
N GLU A 110 -16.73 -53.55 28.69
CA GLU A 110 -17.87 -53.93 27.85
C GLU A 110 -18.86 -54.91 28.52
N GLN A 111 -20.12 -54.46 28.66
CA GLN A 111 -21.36 -55.10 28.19
C GLN A 111 -22.53 -55.30 29.19
N ASP A 112 -23.72 -54.97 28.66
CA ASP A 112 -25.04 -55.65 28.75
C ASP A 112 -26.13 -55.30 29.81
N ALA A 113 -27.12 -54.52 29.35
CA ALA A 113 -28.48 -54.91 28.91
C ALA A 113 -29.56 -55.54 29.84
N LYS A 114 -30.82 -55.22 29.46
CA LYS A 114 -32.17 -55.81 29.73
C LYS A 114 -33.07 -55.09 30.75
N ASP A 115 -34.41 -55.03 30.63
CA ASP A 115 -35.41 -54.97 29.53
C ASP A 115 -36.83 -54.84 30.18
N GLN A 116 -37.82 -54.37 29.40
CA GLN A 116 -39.29 -54.66 29.41
C GLN A 116 -40.35 -53.81 30.18
N GLU A 117 -41.23 -53.17 29.35
CA GLU A 117 -42.74 -53.17 29.28
C GLU A 117 -43.62 -52.58 30.42
N ALA A 118 -44.76 -51.89 30.23
CA ALA A 118 -45.65 -51.57 29.08
C ALA A 118 -46.58 -50.36 29.41
N ASN A 119 -47.06 -49.62 28.40
CA ASN A 119 -48.49 -49.31 28.16
C ASN A 119 -48.70 -48.45 26.89
N GLU A 120 -49.65 -48.89 26.05
CA GLU A 120 -50.15 -48.27 24.82
C GLU A 120 -51.18 -47.17 25.09
N GLU A 121 -51.24 -46.12 24.25
CA GLU A 121 -52.41 -45.78 23.40
C GLU A 121 -52.27 -44.41 22.71
N ASN A 122 -52.48 -44.45 21.39
CA ASN A 122 -53.13 -43.45 20.52
C ASN A 122 -52.60 -42.01 20.40
N THR A 123 -51.91 -41.73 19.28
CA THR A 123 -52.53 -40.97 18.16
C THR A 123 -51.67 -41.05 16.88
N GLU A 124 -52.21 -41.68 15.84
CA GLU A 124 -51.74 -41.54 14.46
C GLU A 124 -52.09 -40.15 13.92
N GLN A 125 -51.15 -39.49 13.24
CA GLN A 125 -51.45 -38.62 12.09
C GLN A 125 -50.19 -38.36 11.23
N GLN A 126 -50.15 -39.08 10.10
CA GLN A 126 -49.56 -38.72 8.80
C GLN A 126 -48.12 -38.19 8.74
N ALA A 127 -47.17 -39.12 8.63
CA ALA A 127 -45.85 -38.87 8.07
C ALA A 127 -45.91 -38.83 6.53
N ILE A 128 -45.71 -37.65 5.93
CA ILE A 128 -45.21 -37.56 4.56
C ILE A 128 -43.70 -37.79 4.64
N LYS A 129 -43.25 -39.02 4.31
CA LYS A 129 -41.84 -39.31 4.04
C LYS A 129 -41.41 -38.46 2.85
N LYS A 130 -40.61 -37.41 3.08
CA LYS A 130 -39.73 -36.86 2.03
C LYS A 130 -38.49 -37.77 1.99
N GLU A 131 -38.27 -38.38 0.84
CA GLU A 131 -37.03 -39.11 0.55
C GLU A 131 -35.82 -38.17 0.73
N PRO A 132 -34.67 -38.69 1.19
CA PRO A 132 -33.44 -37.90 1.24
C PRO A 132 -33.03 -37.53 -0.20
N LEU A 133 -32.77 -36.23 -0.42
CA LEU A 133 -32.38 -35.70 -1.73
C LEU A 133 -31.18 -36.45 -2.30
N SER A 134 -31.24 -36.72 -3.60
CA SER A 134 -30.15 -37.38 -4.33
C SER A 134 -28.87 -36.52 -4.34
N LEU A 135 -27.70 -37.16 -4.51
CA LEU A 135 -26.41 -36.47 -4.56
C LEU A 135 -26.36 -35.39 -5.66
N GLU A 136 -27.06 -35.61 -6.78
CA GLU A 136 -27.22 -34.62 -7.85
C GLU A 136 -28.06 -33.41 -7.43
N GLU A 137 -29.14 -33.61 -6.68
CA GLU A 137 -29.95 -32.50 -6.17
C GLU A 137 -29.20 -31.69 -5.09
N LEU A 138 -28.39 -32.34 -4.26
CA LEU A 138 -27.51 -31.66 -3.31
C LEU A 138 -26.43 -30.83 -4.01
N LEU A 139 -25.82 -31.37 -5.08
CA LEU A 139 -24.86 -30.64 -5.90
C LEU A 139 -25.50 -29.48 -6.65
N ALA A 140 -26.71 -29.67 -7.20
CA ALA A 140 -27.47 -28.61 -7.86
C ALA A 140 -27.85 -27.50 -6.88
N LYS A 141 -28.24 -27.85 -5.65
CA LYS A 141 -28.57 -26.86 -4.60
C LYS A 141 -27.34 -26.08 -4.13
N LYS A 142 -26.18 -26.74 -4.05
CA LYS A 142 -24.91 -26.10 -3.71
C LYS A 142 -24.42 -25.18 -4.84
N LYS A 143 -24.61 -25.59 -6.10
CA LYS A 143 -24.33 -24.79 -7.29
C LYS A 143 -25.24 -23.56 -7.39
N ALA A 144 -26.52 -23.72 -7.01
CA ALA A 144 -27.47 -22.62 -6.93
C ALA A 144 -27.13 -21.63 -5.79
N GLU A 145 -26.68 -22.10 -4.63
CA GLU A 145 -26.17 -21.23 -3.55
C GLU A 145 -24.87 -20.50 -3.93
N GLU A 146 -23.98 -21.13 -4.71
CA GLU A 146 -22.77 -20.49 -5.24
C GLU A 146 -23.08 -19.47 -6.33
N GLU A 147 -24.05 -19.75 -7.22
CA GLU A 147 -24.56 -18.79 -8.21
C GLU A 147 -25.32 -17.61 -7.57
N GLU A 148 -25.98 -17.82 -6.42
CA GLU A 148 -26.64 -16.74 -5.67
C GLU A 148 -25.61 -15.85 -4.94
N LYS A 149 -24.46 -16.42 -4.54
CA LYS A 149 -23.31 -15.66 -4.02
C LYS A 149 -22.50 -14.95 -5.11
N SER A 150 -22.58 -15.38 -6.38
CA SER A 150 -21.84 -14.79 -7.50
C SER A 150 -22.61 -13.68 -8.24
N LYS A 151 -23.88 -13.43 -7.90
CA LYS A 151 -24.64 -12.30 -8.46
C LYS A 151 -24.24 -10.99 -7.76
N PRO A 152 -23.88 -9.92 -8.50
CA PRO A 152 -23.57 -8.64 -7.88
C PRO A 152 -24.82 -8.07 -7.21
N LYS A 153 -24.80 -7.98 -5.87
CA LYS A 153 -25.82 -7.24 -5.13
C LYS A 153 -25.68 -5.76 -5.47
N PHE A 154 -26.64 -5.20 -6.19
CA PHE A 154 -26.78 -3.76 -6.33
C PHE A 154 -27.26 -3.18 -5.00
N LEU A 155 -26.31 -2.97 -4.09
CA LEU A 155 -26.54 -2.34 -2.81
C LEU A 155 -26.93 -0.88 -3.02
N THR A 156 -27.99 -0.47 -2.35
CA THR A 156 -28.37 0.95 -2.23
C THR A 156 -27.26 1.73 -1.51
N LYS A 157 -27.27 3.07 -1.63
CA LYS A 157 -26.26 3.94 -1.00
C LYS A 157 -26.18 3.73 0.52
N GLU A 158 -27.32 3.45 1.16
CA GLU A 158 -27.44 3.18 2.60
C GLU A 158 -26.87 1.81 2.98
N GLU A 159 -27.10 0.78 2.18
CA GLU A 159 -26.57 -0.56 2.44
C GLU A 159 -25.05 -0.63 2.18
N ARG A 160 -24.51 0.11 1.19
CA ARG A 160 -23.05 0.23 1.01
C ARG A 160 -22.39 0.91 2.20
N ALA A 161 -23.01 1.95 2.75
CA ALA A 161 -22.52 2.63 3.95
C ALA A 161 -22.56 1.70 5.18
N ALA A 162 -23.63 0.91 5.33
CA ALA A 162 -23.75 -0.07 6.42
C ALA A 162 -22.73 -1.22 6.28
N GLU A 163 -22.49 -1.70 5.06
CA GLU A 163 -21.50 -2.76 4.80
C GLU A 163 -20.06 -2.26 4.98
N ALA A 164 -19.76 -1.03 4.55
CA ALA A 164 -18.48 -0.38 4.82
C ALA A 164 -18.23 -0.21 6.33
N MET A 165 -19.27 0.22 7.08
CA MET A 165 -19.21 0.31 8.54
C MET A 165 -18.99 -1.05 9.21
N ARG A 166 -19.62 -2.12 8.72
CA ARG A 166 -19.40 -3.49 9.22
C ARG A 166 -18.00 -4.00 8.92
N LYS A 167 -17.51 -3.84 7.70
CA LYS A 167 -16.13 -4.23 7.33
C LYS A 167 -15.11 -3.48 8.18
N ARG A 168 -15.33 -2.19 8.40
CA ARG A 168 -14.50 -1.36 9.28
C ARG A 168 -14.56 -1.82 10.75
N GLN A 169 -15.71 -2.25 11.24
CA GLN A 169 -15.83 -2.85 12.59
C GLN A 169 -15.11 -4.20 12.70
N GLU A 170 -15.23 -5.06 11.69
CA GLU A 170 -14.53 -6.36 11.63
C GLU A 170 -13.00 -6.18 11.53
N GLU A 171 -12.52 -5.20 10.75
CA GLU A 171 -11.10 -4.84 10.69
C GLU A 171 -10.58 -4.33 12.05
N VAL A 172 -11.34 -3.46 12.74
CA VAL A 172 -11.00 -2.98 14.08
C VAL A 172 -10.93 -4.13 15.08
N GLU A 173 -11.84 -5.11 14.99
CA GLU A 173 -11.86 -6.27 15.87
C GLU A 173 -10.68 -7.23 15.60
N ASN A 174 -10.31 -7.42 14.33
CA ASN A 174 -9.14 -8.18 13.94
C ASN A 174 -7.83 -7.51 14.37
N LEU A 175 -7.73 -6.19 14.24
CA LEU A 175 -6.63 -5.40 14.79
C LEU A 175 -6.53 -5.56 16.31
N ARG A 176 -7.65 -5.55 17.03
CA ARG A 176 -7.68 -5.78 18.49
C ARG A 176 -7.19 -7.18 18.87
N LYS A 177 -7.56 -8.22 18.11
CA LYS A 177 -7.08 -9.60 18.35
C LYS A 177 -5.58 -9.75 18.10
N GLN A 178 -5.07 -9.19 16.99
CA GLN A 178 -3.62 -9.17 16.73
C GLN A 178 -2.85 -8.39 17.82
N GLN A 179 -3.41 -7.27 18.29
CA GLN A 179 -2.85 -6.51 19.40
C GLN A 179 -2.85 -7.28 20.73
N GLU A 180 -3.87 -8.12 21.00
CA GLU A 180 -3.89 -8.98 22.20
C GLU A 180 -2.87 -10.11 22.15
N GLU A 181 -2.60 -10.67 20.96
CA GLU A 181 -1.53 -11.66 20.76
C GLU A 181 -0.14 -11.03 20.94
N GLU A 182 0.12 -9.87 20.32
CA GLU A 182 1.34 -9.08 20.51
C GLU A 182 1.55 -8.72 21.99
N ARG A 183 0.48 -8.29 22.66
CA ARG A 183 0.47 -7.97 24.10
C ARG A 183 0.77 -9.19 24.96
N SER A 184 0.27 -10.37 24.58
CA SER A 184 0.51 -11.63 25.30
C SER A 184 1.96 -12.08 25.15
N LYS A 185 2.54 -11.97 23.95
CA LYS A 185 3.97 -12.23 23.68
C LYS A 185 4.88 -11.28 24.46
N ARG A 186 4.55 -9.98 24.51
CA ARG A 186 5.26 -8.99 25.33
C ARG A 186 5.16 -9.28 26.81
N ASN A 187 3.97 -9.55 27.34
CA ASN A 187 3.78 -9.84 28.76
C ASN A 187 4.53 -11.10 29.21
N ALA A 188 4.63 -12.12 28.35
CA ALA A 188 5.43 -13.31 28.61
C ALA A 188 6.93 -12.98 28.69
N PHE A 189 7.43 -12.14 27.77
CA PHE A 189 8.80 -11.63 27.81
C PHE A 189 9.08 -10.79 29.09
N PHE A 190 8.12 -9.98 29.54
CA PHE A 190 8.24 -9.14 30.74
C PHE A 190 8.18 -9.91 32.07
N GLN A 191 7.48 -11.05 32.11
CA GLN A 191 7.51 -11.93 33.29
C GLN A 191 8.88 -12.58 33.45
N ALA A 192 9.51 -13.02 32.36
CA ALA A 192 10.86 -13.58 32.39
C ALA A 192 11.92 -12.56 32.90
N ALA A 193 11.76 -11.28 32.57
CA ALA A 193 12.66 -10.22 33.04
C ALA A 193 12.44 -9.77 34.51
N LYS A 194 11.27 -10.08 35.09
CA LYS A 194 10.94 -9.75 36.50
C LYS A 194 11.49 -10.78 37.50
N GLU A 195 11.79 -11.99 37.03
CA GLU A 195 12.31 -13.08 37.88
C GLU A 195 13.81 -12.96 38.16
N THR A 196 14.54 -12.08 37.45
CA THR A 196 15.99 -11.94 37.58
C THR A 196 16.48 -10.86 38.55
N ASN A 197 15.61 -10.03 39.13
CA ASN A 197 16.03 -8.96 40.05
C ASN A 197 15.13 -8.86 41.28
N ARG A 198 15.55 -9.50 42.37
CA ARG A 198 15.05 -9.21 43.73
C ARG A 198 16.22 -9.24 44.71
N GLU A 199 16.63 -8.07 45.20
CA GLU A 199 17.34 -7.94 46.47
C GLU A 199 16.69 -6.85 47.35
N PRO A 200 16.71 -6.99 48.69
CA PRO A 200 15.98 -6.08 49.58
C PRO A 200 16.84 -5.19 50.49
N GLU A 201 16.22 -4.06 50.87
CA GLU A 201 16.27 -3.37 52.18
C GLU A 201 17.16 -2.15 52.48
N ARG A 202 16.48 -1.13 53.09
CA ARG A 202 16.88 -0.19 54.19
C ARG A 202 17.98 0.86 53.87
N ASP A 203 17.99 2.10 54.37
CA ASP A 203 17.30 2.82 55.45
C ASP A 203 17.27 4.32 55.09
N ARG A 204 16.19 5.04 55.41
CA ARG A 204 15.88 6.39 54.90
C ARG A 204 16.06 7.43 56.00
N ARG A 205 16.98 8.39 55.80
CA ARG A 205 16.84 9.83 56.19
C ARG A 205 18.13 10.65 56.06
N ARG A 206 19.32 10.05 55.97
CA ARG A 206 20.60 10.79 55.86
C ARG A 206 21.06 11.12 54.44
N ASP A 207 20.43 10.52 53.42
CA ASP A 207 20.78 10.79 52.01
C ASP A 207 20.15 12.08 51.46
N ARG A 208 19.11 12.61 52.14
CA ARG A 208 18.37 13.81 51.73
C ARG A 208 19.20 15.11 51.73
N GLU A 209 20.28 15.17 52.50
CA GLU A 209 21.19 16.31 52.49
C GLU A 209 22.36 16.11 51.51
N ARG A 210 22.81 14.87 51.31
CA ARG A 210 23.88 14.56 50.33
C ARG A 210 23.42 14.61 48.87
N GLU A 211 22.12 14.43 48.61
CA GLU A 211 21.59 14.48 47.23
C GLU A 211 21.29 15.91 46.75
N ARG A 212 20.92 16.84 47.63
CA ARG A 212 20.82 18.27 47.28
C ARG A 212 22.17 18.89 46.92
N GLU A 213 23.25 18.40 47.53
CA GLU A 213 24.62 18.77 47.14
C GLU A 213 25.11 18.06 45.87
N LYS A 214 24.47 16.95 45.45
CA LYS A 214 24.71 16.30 44.15
C LYS A 214 23.93 16.92 42.99
N GLU A 215 22.81 17.60 43.24
CA GLU A 215 22.01 18.30 42.22
C GLU A 215 22.79 19.41 41.49
N THR A 216 23.91 19.89 42.04
CA THR A 216 24.81 20.85 41.36
C THR A 216 25.95 20.18 40.58
N LYS A 217 26.08 18.84 40.60
CA LYS A 217 27.18 18.10 39.95
C LYS A 217 26.78 17.16 38.82
N ASP A 218 25.51 16.95 38.51
CA ASP A 218 25.11 16.04 37.42
C ASP A 218 24.84 16.75 36.09
N HIS A 219 25.91 17.25 35.46
CA HIS A 219 25.91 17.84 34.11
C HIS A 219 25.73 16.78 32.98
N ARG A 220 25.09 15.62 33.22
CA ARG A 220 25.17 14.46 32.30
C ARG A 220 23.91 14.10 31.52
N GLN A 221 22.73 14.66 31.80
CA GLN A 221 21.51 14.32 31.06
C GLN A 221 21.02 15.50 30.21
N LYS A 222 21.02 15.31 28.89
CA LYS A 222 20.51 16.28 27.93
C LYS A 222 18.99 16.43 28.14
N VAL A 223 18.56 17.64 28.52
CA VAL A 223 17.13 17.97 28.62
C VAL A 223 16.60 18.19 27.20
N LEU A 224 15.55 17.46 26.85
CA LEU A 224 14.88 17.55 25.55
C LEU A 224 13.71 18.54 25.57
N GLY A 225 13.07 18.71 26.73
CA GLY A 225 11.97 19.66 26.92
C GLY A 225 11.52 19.74 28.38
N VAL A 226 10.86 20.85 28.73
CA VAL A 226 10.24 21.08 30.04
C VAL A 226 8.79 21.46 29.79
N GLY A 227 7.85 20.69 30.35
CA GLY A 227 6.42 20.93 30.19
C GLY A 227 5.70 20.95 31.53
N PHE A 228 4.41 21.31 31.50
CA PHE A 228 3.54 21.31 32.68
C PHE A 228 3.45 19.94 33.35
N SER A 229 3.54 18.87 32.56
CA SER A 229 3.48 17.49 32.99
C SER A 229 4.82 16.92 33.49
N GLY A 230 5.94 17.64 33.34
CA GLY A 230 7.25 17.20 33.81
C GLY A 230 8.42 17.60 32.90
N THR A 231 9.61 17.07 33.19
CA THR A 231 10.82 17.30 32.40
C THR A 231 11.16 16.06 31.58
N VAL A 232 11.53 16.25 30.31
CA VAL A 232 11.90 15.17 29.39
C VAL A 232 13.41 15.19 29.16
N PHE A 233 14.04 14.04 29.32
CA PHE A 233 15.48 13.84 29.17
C PHE A 233 15.78 12.84 28.05
N GLU A 234 16.96 12.94 27.44
CA GLU A 234 17.51 11.84 26.63
C GLU A 234 17.93 10.70 27.56
N GLY A 235 17.57 9.47 27.21
CA GLY A 235 17.92 8.27 27.95
C GLY A 235 18.19 7.09 27.02
N VAL A 236 18.46 5.93 27.63
CA VAL A 236 18.73 4.69 26.92
C VAL A 236 17.90 3.57 27.56
N TRP A 237 17.26 2.75 26.73
CA TRP A 237 16.51 1.56 27.13
C TRP A 237 17.06 0.34 26.37
N GLY A 238 17.83 -0.51 27.07
CA GLY A 238 18.65 -1.54 26.41
C GLY A 238 19.73 -0.90 25.56
N GLU A 239 19.69 -1.11 24.24
CA GLU A 239 20.57 -0.47 23.25
C GLU A 239 19.88 0.70 22.52
N THR A 240 18.59 0.94 22.78
CA THR A 240 17.80 1.94 22.06
C THR A 240 17.81 3.27 22.79
N LYS A 241 18.08 4.37 22.09
CA LYS A 241 17.89 5.73 22.63
C LYS A 241 16.40 6.03 22.79
N VAL A 242 16.04 6.67 23.91
CA VAL A 242 14.65 6.95 24.28
C VAL A 242 14.50 8.35 24.87
N ALA A 243 13.30 8.90 24.80
CA ALA A 243 12.92 10.09 25.55
C ALA A 243 12.32 9.66 26.90
N VAL A 244 12.86 10.14 28.02
CA VAL A 244 12.39 9.80 29.37
C VAL A 244 11.68 11.00 29.98
N LYS A 245 10.34 10.93 30.05
CA LYS A 245 9.51 11.93 30.71
C LYS A 245 9.43 11.64 32.20
N ARG A 246 9.90 12.56 33.04
CA ARG A 246 9.92 12.45 34.51
C ARG A 246 8.84 13.34 35.13
N ILE A 247 7.92 12.72 35.85
CA ILE A 247 6.72 13.34 36.42
C ILE A 247 6.73 13.17 37.95
N LEU A 248 6.47 14.24 38.71
CA LEU A 248 6.37 14.18 40.18
C LEU A 248 5.12 13.41 40.63
N ILE A 249 5.27 12.48 41.56
CA ILE A 249 4.17 11.61 42.05
C ILE A 249 3.09 12.39 42.82
N LYS A 250 3.40 13.58 43.37
CA LYS A 250 2.37 14.43 44.02
C LYS A 250 1.22 14.83 43.09
N ASN A 251 1.40 14.70 41.77
CA ASN A 251 0.37 14.94 40.75
C ASN A 251 -0.33 13.64 40.27
N ALA A 252 -0.32 12.55 41.06
CA ALA A 252 -0.66 11.18 40.65
C ALA A 252 -2.00 10.98 39.89
N ALA A 253 -3.03 11.78 40.14
CA ALA A 253 -4.35 11.56 39.53
C ALA A 253 -4.38 11.77 38.01
N SER A 254 -3.57 12.70 37.45
CA SER A 254 -3.41 12.82 35.99
C SER A 254 -2.47 11.75 35.42
N ASN A 255 -1.60 11.18 36.25
CA ASN A 255 -0.46 10.37 35.81
C ASN A 255 -0.84 8.93 35.44
N GLU A 256 -1.92 8.37 35.98
CA GLU A 256 -2.44 7.07 35.56
C GLU A 256 -3.07 7.11 34.17
N GLN A 257 -3.61 8.27 33.77
CA GLN A 257 -4.39 8.40 32.55
C GLN A 257 -3.50 8.36 31.30
N GLU A 258 -2.35 9.05 31.34
CA GLU A 258 -1.35 9.05 30.27
C GLU A 258 -0.81 7.65 30.00
N GLU A 259 -0.41 6.94 31.05
CA GLU A 259 0.07 5.56 30.94
C GLU A 259 -1.00 4.63 30.35
N LYS A 260 -2.26 4.74 30.82
CA LYS A 260 -3.36 3.91 30.33
C LYS A 260 -3.63 4.17 28.84
N ALA A 261 -3.61 5.43 28.40
CA ALA A 261 -3.76 5.78 26.99
C ALA A 261 -2.60 5.22 26.15
N LEU A 262 -1.36 5.53 26.52
CA LEU A 262 -0.17 5.09 25.80
C LEU A 262 -0.01 3.57 25.72
N LYS A 263 -0.45 2.82 26.75
CA LYS A 263 -0.45 1.35 26.72
C LYS A 263 -1.47 0.76 25.73
N MET A 264 -2.49 1.52 25.35
CA MET A 264 -3.53 1.08 24.40
C MET A 264 -3.19 1.47 22.96
N LEU A 265 -2.36 2.49 22.76
CA LEU A 265 -2.12 3.08 21.44
C LEU A 265 -0.89 2.45 20.76
N HIS A 266 -1.10 1.85 19.60
CA HIS A 266 -0.04 1.27 18.76
C HIS A 266 -0.28 1.65 17.30
N HIS A 267 0.28 2.77 16.88
CA HIS A 267 0.14 3.29 15.52
C HIS A 267 1.40 4.03 15.10
N ARG A 268 1.69 4.03 13.78
CA ARG A 268 2.91 4.66 13.24
C ARG A 268 2.98 6.15 13.57
N ASN A 269 1.83 6.84 13.52
CA ASN A 269 1.66 8.28 13.77
C ASN A 269 1.25 8.62 15.21
N VAL A 270 1.52 7.73 16.17
CA VAL A 270 1.34 7.98 17.61
C VAL A 270 2.64 7.60 18.32
N ILE A 271 3.07 8.40 19.30
CA ILE A 271 4.32 8.16 20.01
C ILE A 271 4.32 6.80 20.72
N LYS A 272 5.39 6.03 20.53
CA LYS A 272 5.49 4.68 21.09
C LYS A 272 5.96 4.71 22.55
N LEU A 273 5.26 3.97 23.40
CA LEU A 273 5.68 3.69 24.77
C LEU A 273 6.60 2.46 24.82
N PHE A 274 7.78 2.62 25.42
CA PHE A 274 8.71 1.52 25.70
C PHE A 274 8.55 0.97 27.12
N HIS A 275 8.58 1.86 28.11
CA HIS A 275 8.59 1.44 29.51
C HIS A 275 7.99 2.50 30.44
N VAL A 276 7.48 2.06 31.59
CA VAL A 276 7.09 2.93 32.69
C VAL A 276 7.70 2.39 33.96
N GLU A 277 8.44 3.25 34.66
CA GLU A 277 9.03 2.99 35.96
C GLU A 277 8.48 4.00 36.96
N GLU A 278 8.29 3.59 38.20
CA GLU A 278 7.86 4.47 39.28
C GLU A 278 8.79 4.27 40.48
N ASP A 279 9.40 5.36 40.94
CA ASP A 279 10.19 5.39 42.17
C ASP A 279 9.43 6.13 43.28
N GLN A 280 10.11 6.57 44.34
CA GLN A 280 9.43 7.20 45.49
C GLN A 280 8.97 8.63 45.20
N ASP A 281 9.63 9.31 44.26
CA ASP A 281 9.45 10.73 44.01
C ASP A 281 8.91 11.00 42.60
N PHE A 282 9.24 10.12 41.65
CA PHE A 282 8.97 10.29 40.24
C PHE A 282 8.37 9.04 39.57
N LYS A 283 7.48 9.31 38.63
CA LYS A 283 7.10 8.38 37.57
C LYS A 283 7.88 8.73 36.30
N LYS A 284 8.56 7.74 35.72
CA LYS A 284 9.37 7.86 34.51
C LYS A 284 8.68 7.10 33.37
N ILE A 285 8.41 7.79 32.28
CA ILE A 285 7.80 7.21 31.08
C ILE A 285 8.85 7.25 29.97
N ALA A 286 9.33 6.10 29.54
CA ALA A 286 10.27 5.95 28.44
C ALA A 286 9.50 5.81 27.11
N LEU A 287 9.70 6.79 26.24
CA LEU A 287 9.03 6.96 24.95
C LEU A 287 10.04 6.86 23.81
N GLU A 288 9.54 6.64 22.60
CA GLU A 288 10.28 6.85 21.37
C GLU A 288 10.92 8.24 21.34
N LEU A 289 12.20 8.27 20.96
CA LEU A 289 12.95 9.50 20.80
C LEU A 289 12.68 10.03 19.39
N CYS A 290 12.18 11.26 19.31
CA CYS A 290 11.95 11.99 18.06
C CYS A 290 12.92 13.17 17.95
N ASP A 291 13.17 13.61 16.73
CA ASP A 291 14.17 14.63 16.39
C ASP A 291 13.73 16.04 16.80
N ALA A 292 12.45 16.37 16.63
CA ALA A 292 11.90 17.67 16.97
C ALA A 292 10.39 17.65 17.21
N SER A 293 9.83 18.75 17.71
CA SER A 293 8.38 19.03 17.64
C SER A 293 8.07 19.86 16.39
N LEU A 294 6.82 19.87 15.93
CA LEU A 294 6.40 20.66 14.76
C LEU A 294 6.63 22.16 14.97
N GLU A 295 6.44 22.67 16.19
CA GLU A 295 6.77 24.07 16.53
C GLU A 295 8.23 24.41 16.19
N LYS A 296 9.16 23.49 16.43
CA LYS A 296 10.59 23.71 16.17
C LYS A 296 10.93 23.86 14.69
N LEU A 297 10.05 23.43 13.77
CA LEU A 297 10.21 23.63 12.33
C LEU A 297 10.18 25.12 11.96
N PHE A 298 9.34 25.91 12.64
CA PHE A 298 9.08 27.31 12.30
C PHE A 298 9.76 28.31 13.24
N LEU A 299 10.75 27.85 14.02
CA LEU A 299 11.62 28.77 14.76
C LEU A 299 12.45 29.64 13.80
N LYS A 300 12.98 30.75 14.33
CA LYS A 300 13.85 31.66 13.58
C LYS A 300 15.10 30.93 13.10
N GLU A 301 15.63 31.33 11.94
CA GLU A 301 16.77 30.66 11.29
C GLU A 301 18.00 30.48 12.19
N ASN A 302 18.24 31.45 13.08
CA ASN A 302 19.38 31.44 13.98
C ASN A 302 19.10 30.71 15.31
N ASP A 303 17.91 30.13 15.50
CA ASP A 303 17.59 29.39 16.73
C ASP A 303 18.28 28.01 16.69
N PRO A 304 19.12 27.68 17.69
CA PRO A 304 19.84 26.41 17.71
C PRO A 304 18.92 25.18 17.86
N ASN A 305 17.64 25.38 18.22
CA ASN A 305 16.66 24.31 18.33
C ASN A 305 15.77 24.16 17.09
N LYS A 306 15.98 24.99 16.05
CA LYS A 306 15.23 24.88 14.80
C LYS A 306 15.47 23.52 14.16
N TYR A 307 14.40 22.86 13.72
CA TYR A 307 14.52 21.66 12.91
C TYR A 307 14.84 22.04 11.46
N SER A 308 15.95 21.53 10.94
CA SER A 308 16.42 21.76 9.57
C SER A 308 16.54 20.48 8.76
N GLY A 309 15.93 19.38 9.23
CA GLY A 309 15.91 18.11 8.51
C GLY A 309 14.90 18.12 7.36
N PRO A 310 14.85 17.03 6.57
CA PRO A 310 13.88 16.92 5.48
C PRO A 310 12.44 16.92 6.03
N MET A 311 11.50 17.27 5.15
CA MET A 311 10.05 17.20 5.38
C MET A 311 9.38 16.56 4.15
N PRO A 312 8.34 15.74 4.34
CA PRO A 312 7.58 15.19 3.23
C PRO A 312 6.65 16.26 2.63
N PRO A 313 6.04 16.01 1.46
CA PRO A 313 5.05 16.90 0.87
C PRO A 313 3.90 17.23 1.83
N GLU A 314 3.30 18.41 1.67
CA GLU A 314 2.30 18.92 2.61
C GLU A 314 1.15 17.93 2.84
N ILE A 315 0.57 17.39 1.76
CA ILE A 315 -0.54 16.44 1.83
C ILE A 315 -0.17 15.18 2.64
N GLU A 316 1.09 14.73 2.56
CA GLU A 316 1.57 13.57 3.32
C GLU A 316 1.64 13.90 4.81
N VAL A 317 2.15 15.09 5.18
CA VAL A 317 2.15 15.56 6.59
C VAL A 317 0.72 15.57 7.14
N LEU A 318 -0.23 16.19 6.42
CA LEU A 318 -1.63 16.26 6.85
C LEU A 318 -2.24 14.86 7.00
N LEU A 319 -2.02 13.98 6.03
CA LEU A 319 -2.55 12.61 6.06
C LEU A 319 -1.97 11.80 7.23
N GLN A 320 -0.67 11.93 7.50
CA GLN A 320 -0.01 11.26 8.62
C GLN A 320 -0.61 11.68 9.96
N LEU A 321 -0.86 12.97 10.16
CA LEU A 321 -1.53 13.51 11.36
C LEU A 321 -2.97 13.03 11.47
N ALA A 322 -3.76 13.15 10.39
CA ALA A 322 -5.15 12.72 10.33
C ALA A 322 -5.32 11.24 10.67
N LYS A 323 -4.46 10.36 10.11
CA LYS A 323 -4.45 8.92 10.43
C LYS A 323 -4.14 8.65 11.90
N GLY A 324 -3.21 9.43 12.48
CA GLY A 324 -2.90 9.35 13.90
C GLY A 324 -4.12 9.72 14.78
N LEU A 325 -4.82 10.80 14.46
CA LEU A 325 -5.98 11.23 15.25
C LEU A 325 -7.19 10.32 15.06
N GLU A 326 -7.44 9.89 13.82
CA GLU A 326 -8.45 8.89 13.50
C GLU A 326 -8.27 7.62 14.32
N TYR A 327 -7.05 7.11 14.40
CA TYR A 327 -6.72 5.94 15.23
C TYR A 327 -6.99 6.18 16.72
N ILE A 328 -6.61 7.35 17.26
CA ILE A 328 -6.88 7.72 18.66
C ILE A 328 -8.40 7.67 18.94
N HIS A 329 -9.21 8.25 18.04
CA HIS A 329 -10.67 8.24 18.16
C HIS A 329 -11.26 6.82 18.04
N GLN A 330 -10.76 6.00 17.11
CA GLN A 330 -11.18 4.59 16.95
C GLN A 330 -10.88 3.75 18.20
N MET A 331 -9.82 4.08 18.94
CA MET A 331 -9.49 3.45 20.23
C MET A 331 -10.37 3.96 21.40
N GLY A 332 -11.36 4.80 21.12
CA GLY A 332 -12.29 5.32 22.13
C GLY A 332 -11.63 6.34 23.06
N LEU A 333 -10.69 7.13 22.56
CA LEU A 333 -9.99 8.18 23.29
C LEU A 333 -10.20 9.55 22.63
N VAL A 334 -10.12 10.60 23.45
CA VAL A 334 -9.95 12.00 23.03
C VAL A 334 -8.61 12.49 23.58
N HIS A 335 -7.82 13.20 22.78
CA HIS A 335 -6.50 13.73 23.10
C HIS A 335 -6.55 14.95 24.01
N ARG A 336 -7.34 15.98 23.65
CA ARG A 336 -7.60 17.24 24.40
C ARG A 336 -6.48 18.27 24.51
N ASP A 337 -5.29 17.99 24.01
CA ASP A 337 -4.20 18.97 23.93
C ASP A 337 -3.48 18.90 22.56
N ILE A 338 -4.26 18.88 21.48
CA ILE A 338 -3.73 18.92 20.12
C ILE A 338 -3.17 20.32 19.85
N LYS A 339 -1.88 20.40 19.50
CA LYS A 339 -1.11 21.62 19.19
C LYS A 339 0.24 21.28 18.56
N PRO A 340 0.95 22.23 17.92
CA PRO A 340 2.24 21.97 17.26
C PRO A 340 3.34 21.43 18.18
N GLN A 341 3.32 21.78 19.48
CA GLN A 341 4.28 21.25 20.45
C GLN A 341 4.12 19.75 20.72
N ASN A 342 2.91 19.23 20.50
CA ASN A 342 2.53 17.84 20.73
C ASN A 342 2.52 17.01 19.44
N VAL A 343 3.00 17.58 18.33
CA VAL A 343 3.35 16.86 17.11
C VAL A 343 4.85 16.66 17.09
N LEU A 344 5.31 15.41 17.05
CA LEU A 344 6.73 15.07 16.98
C LEU A 344 7.12 14.63 15.57
N ILE A 345 8.31 15.06 15.13
CA ILE A 345 8.95 14.72 13.87
C ILE A 345 9.99 13.63 14.15
N SER A 346 9.86 12.48 13.51
CA SER A 346 10.82 11.37 13.60
C SER A 346 11.42 11.10 12.22
N LEU A 347 12.75 11.18 12.12
CA LEU A 347 13.52 10.91 10.91
C LEU A 347 14.18 9.53 10.98
N ASP A 348 13.83 8.65 10.05
CA ASP A 348 14.57 7.41 9.86
C ASP A 348 15.87 7.69 9.10
N SER A 349 17.00 7.65 9.82
CA SER A 349 18.33 7.86 9.23
C SER A 349 18.69 6.91 8.08
N THR A 350 18.08 5.72 8.01
CA THR A 350 18.38 4.72 6.96
C THR A 350 17.58 5.02 5.70
N THR A 351 16.28 5.29 5.85
CA THR A 351 15.37 5.48 4.70
C THR A 351 15.18 6.96 4.33
N GLN A 352 15.70 7.88 5.15
CA GLN A 352 15.45 9.33 5.08
C GLN A 352 13.96 9.71 5.11
N ARG A 353 13.09 8.79 5.57
CA ARG A 353 11.65 9.04 5.68
C ARG A 353 11.31 9.72 6.98
N VAL A 354 10.42 10.71 6.89
CA VAL A 354 9.91 11.48 8.02
C VAL A 354 8.55 10.95 8.44
N VAL A 355 8.36 10.76 9.75
CA VAL A 355 7.11 10.30 10.35
C VAL A 355 6.63 11.31 11.39
N MET A 356 5.41 11.82 11.18
CA MET A 356 4.72 12.73 12.10
C MET A 356 3.96 11.93 13.15
N LYS A 357 4.09 12.29 14.43
CA LYS A 357 3.53 11.53 15.56
C LYS A 357 2.82 12.42 16.58
N TRP A 358 1.61 12.06 16.96
CA TRP A 358 0.94 12.67 18.12
C TRP A 358 1.58 12.21 19.43
N ALA A 359 1.80 13.16 20.34
CA ALA A 359 2.44 12.95 21.64
C ALA A 359 1.75 13.73 22.76
N ASP A 360 2.18 13.46 24.00
CA ASP A 360 1.65 14.02 25.26
C ASP A 360 0.16 13.74 25.52
N PHE A 361 -0.10 12.51 25.96
CA PHE A 361 -1.44 12.03 26.29
C PHE A 361 -1.87 12.37 27.74
N GLY A 362 -1.19 13.33 28.38
CA GLY A 362 -1.43 13.72 29.79
C GLY A 362 -2.86 14.16 30.10
N LEU A 363 -3.56 14.75 29.13
CA LEU A 363 -4.94 15.22 29.26
C LEU A 363 -5.98 14.30 28.62
N SER A 364 -5.52 13.21 27.99
CA SER A 364 -6.37 12.30 27.22
C SER A 364 -7.46 11.66 28.08
N LYS A 365 -8.59 11.29 27.47
CA LYS A 365 -9.73 10.71 28.20
C LYS A 365 -10.47 9.66 27.38
N LYS A 366 -11.02 8.65 28.05
CA LYS A 366 -11.93 7.70 27.41
C LYS A 366 -13.25 8.38 27.05
N VAL A 367 -13.76 8.08 25.86
CA VAL A 367 -15.07 8.53 25.39
C VAL A 367 -16.05 7.36 25.33
N ASN A 368 -17.35 7.66 25.30
CA ASN A 368 -18.37 6.64 25.04
C ASN A 368 -18.51 6.34 23.54
N GLU A 369 -19.39 5.40 23.18
CA GLU A 369 -19.66 4.99 21.79
C GLU A 369 -20.10 6.15 20.87
N ARG A 370 -20.64 7.24 21.44
CA ARG A 370 -21.02 8.44 20.69
C ARG A 370 -19.87 9.45 20.56
N GLY A 371 -18.67 9.11 21.01
CA GLY A 371 -17.51 10.01 21.00
C GLY A 371 -17.62 11.17 21.99
N THR A 372 -18.42 11.05 23.04
CA THR A 372 -18.61 12.11 24.05
C THR A 372 -17.95 11.75 25.39
N PHE A 373 -17.53 12.77 26.14
CA PHE A 373 -16.92 12.61 27.46
C PHE A 373 -17.41 13.68 28.42
N THR A 374 -17.36 13.36 29.72
CA THR A 374 -17.64 14.33 30.79
C THR A 374 -16.33 14.94 31.28
N MET A 375 -16.35 16.19 31.73
CA MET A 375 -15.20 16.85 32.34
C MET A 375 -15.59 17.58 33.62
N THR A 376 -14.71 17.53 34.62
CA THR A 376 -14.86 18.27 35.88
C THR A 376 -14.26 19.65 35.81
N GLU A 377 -13.29 19.84 34.91
CA GLU A 377 -12.55 21.07 34.71
C GLU A 377 -12.11 21.12 33.24
N VAL A 378 -12.12 22.32 32.65
CA VAL A 378 -11.59 22.55 31.31
C VAL A 378 -10.06 22.67 31.42
N LYS A 379 -9.33 21.84 30.68
CA LYS A 379 -7.86 21.78 30.69
C LYS A 379 -7.33 21.65 29.27
N GLY A 380 -6.15 22.21 29.03
CA GLY A 380 -5.45 22.20 27.75
C GLY A 380 -5.03 23.61 27.33
N THR A 381 -4.52 23.72 26.12
CA THR A 381 -3.99 25.00 25.60
C THR A 381 -5.11 25.83 24.97
N HIS A 382 -5.48 26.95 25.59
CA HIS A 382 -6.64 27.75 25.20
C HIS A 382 -6.62 28.25 23.75
N ASP A 383 -5.42 28.53 23.22
CA ASP A 383 -5.22 28.99 21.85
C ASP A 383 -5.62 27.94 20.80
N TYR A 384 -5.77 26.68 21.21
CA TYR A 384 -6.16 25.55 20.36
C TYR A 384 -7.53 24.97 20.75
N PHE A 385 -8.30 25.66 21.60
CA PHE A 385 -9.62 25.19 21.99
C PHE A 385 -10.66 25.43 20.88
N ALA A 386 -11.51 24.42 20.69
CA ALA A 386 -12.71 24.57 19.90
C ALA A 386 -13.70 25.54 20.58
N PRO A 387 -14.56 26.26 19.83
CA PRO A 387 -15.47 27.27 20.38
C PRO A 387 -16.39 26.74 21.47
N GLU A 388 -16.85 25.49 21.38
CA GLU A 388 -17.67 24.86 22.39
C GLU A 388 -16.92 24.62 23.72
N ILE A 389 -15.60 24.43 23.67
CA ILE A 389 -14.76 24.25 24.87
C ILE A 389 -14.46 25.61 25.52
N LEU A 390 -14.23 26.65 24.72
CA LEU A 390 -14.09 28.02 25.22
C LEU A 390 -15.37 28.51 25.91
N LYS A 391 -16.53 28.22 25.31
CA LYS A 391 -17.83 28.56 25.93
C LYS A 391 -17.99 27.90 27.30
N LEU A 392 -17.64 26.62 27.41
CA LEU A 392 -17.66 25.93 28.70
C LEU A 392 -16.69 26.58 29.70
N LEU A 393 -15.51 27.03 29.26
CA LEU A 393 -14.54 27.71 30.13
C LEU A 393 -15.11 29.03 30.66
N ASP A 394 -15.74 29.83 29.80
CA ASP A 394 -16.35 31.11 30.18
C ASP A 394 -17.53 30.90 31.16
N ASP A 395 -18.37 29.88 30.90
CA ASP A 395 -19.49 29.53 31.79
C ASP A 395 -19.01 29.08 33.19
N ASP A 396 -17.85 28.43 33.31
CA ASP A 396 -17.26 28.03 34.61
C ASP A 396 -16.79 29.23 35.44
N GLN A 397 -16.36 30.31 34.79
CA GLN A 397 -15.94 31.52 35.47
C GLN A 397 -17.14 32.30 36.03
N ILE A 398 -18.34 32.05 35.49
CA ILE A 398 -19.58 32.75 35.84
C ILE A 398 -20.45 31.93 36.81
N ALA A 399 -20.37 30.59 36.79
CA ALA A 399 -21.25 29.72 37.55
C ALA A 399 -20.84 29.52 39.02
N THR A 400 -21.60 30.13 39.93
CA THR A 400 -21.62 29.77 41.36
C THR A 400 -22.54 28.56 41.60
N GLY A 401 -21.99 27.34 41.56
CA GLY A 401 -22.56 26.23 42.35
C GLY A 401 -23.53 25.24 41.70
N ASN A 402 -23.61 25.10 40.37
CA ASN A 402 -24.30 23.96 39.75
C ASN A 402 -23.30 22.91 39.24
N GLU A 403 -23.31 21.73 39.86
CA GLU A 403 -22.43 20.57 39.56
C GLU A 403 -22.83 19.78 38.29
N ASP A 404 -23.43 20.42 37.28
CA ASP A 404 -23.74 19.72 36.03
C ASP A 404 -22.44 19.41 35.29
N LYS A 405 -22.15 18.10 35.14
CA LYS A 405 -20.95 17.63 34.44
C LYS A 405 -20.93 18.14 33.00
N LYS A 406 -20.01 19.05 32.71
CA LYS A 406 -19.69 19.53 31.37
C LYS A 406 -19.42 18.38 30.42
N ARG A 407 -19.90 18.49 29.18
CA ARG A 407 -19.74 17.46 28.15
C ARG A 407 -18.99 18.01 26.95
N GLY A 408 -17.98 17.27 26.50
CA GLY A 408 -17.25 17.52 25.26
C GLY A 408 -17.37 16.35 24.29
N THR A 409 -16.87 16.53 23.06
CA THR A 409 -16.88 15.52 22.01
C THR A 409 -15.49 15.37 21.39
N VAL A 410 -15.18 14.22 20.79
CA VAL A 410 -13.95 13.99 20.02
C VAL A 410 -13.75 15.01 18.88
N LYS A 411 -14.83 15.63 18.39
CA LYS A 411 -14.73 16.66 17.34
C LYS A 411 -14.04 17.94 17.82
N SER A 412 -13.87 18.15 19.12
CA SER A 412 -13.02 19.23 19.63
C SER A 412 -11.54 19.02 19.26
N ASP A 413 -11.06 17.77 19.19
CA ASP A 413 -9.70 17.49 18.68
C ASP A 413 -9.61 17.70 17.17
N VAL A 414 -10.68 17.41 16.41
CA VAL A 414 -10.71 17.66 14.95
C VAL A 414 -10.58 19.16 14.65
N PHE A 415 -11.23 20.02 15.43
CA PHE A 415 -11.06 21.47 15.33
C PHE A 415 -9.61 21.88 15.61
N ALA A 416 -9.05 21.38 16.71
CA ALA A 416 -7.66 21.66 17.08
C ALA A 416 -6.66 21.14 16.04
N GLU A 417 -6.92 19.99 15.42
CA GLU A 417 -6.14 19.47 14.29
C GLU A 417 -6.25 20.39 13.07
N GLY A 418 -7.43 20.95 12.79
CA GLY A 418 -7.62 21.95 11.74
C GLY A 418 -6.76 23.21 11.96
N LEU A 419 -6.63 23.65 13.22
CA LEU A 419 -5.72 24.74 13.59
C LEU A 419 -4.24 24.36 13.36
N VAL A 420 -3.85 23.12 13.70
CA VAL A 420 -2.50 22.61 13.44
C VAL A 420 -2.21 22.50 11.94
N PHE A 421 -3.19 22.08 11.14
CA PHE A 421 -3.08 22.03 9.67
C PHE A 421 -2.84 23.43 9.11
N SER A 422 -3.67 24.41 9.50
CA SER A 422 -3.48 25.80 9.10
C SER A 422 -2.13 26.35 9.55
N TYR A 423 -1.71 26.07 10.79
CA TYR A 423 -0.40 26.48 11.32
C TYR A 423 0.76 25.93 10.51
N PHE A 424 0.68 24.68 10.05
CA PHE A 424 1.72 24.06 9.23
C PHE A 424 1.78 24.70 7.84
N ILE A 425 0.64 24.82 7.14
CA ILE A 425 0.55 25.37 5.78
C ILE A 425 0.95 26.85 5.74
N SER A 426 0.64 27.61 6.79
CA SER A 426 0.96 29.04 6.89
C SER A 426 2.41 29.34 7.29
N GLY A 427 3.26 28.32 7.44
CA GLY A 427 4.65 28.51 7.86
C GLY A 427 4.80 28.89 9.34
N GLY A 428 3.91 28.42 10.21
CA GLY A 428 3.96 28.63 11.65
C GLY A 428 3.09 29.78 12.18
N VAL A 429 2.12 30.25 11.40
CA VAL A 429 1.21 31.34 11.79
C VAL A 429 -0.15 30.78 12.22
N HIS A 430 -0.60 31.13 13.42
CA HIS A 430 -1.90 30.67 13.89
C HIS A 430 -3.05 31.36 13.13
N PRO A 431 -4.07 30.60 12.65
CA PRO A 431 -5.13 31.13 11.77
C PRO A 431 -6.02 32.20 12.43
N PHE A 432 -6.10 32.23 13.76
CA PHE A 432 -6.94 33.19 14.50
C PHE A 432 -6.16 34.40 15.08
N GLY A 433 -4.86 34.53 14.81
CA GLY A 433 -4.10 35.71 15.25
C GLY A 433 -2.65 35.39 15.61
N THR A 434 -1.90 36.41 16.03
CA THR A 434 -0.47 36.27 16.39
C THR A 434 -0.21 36.27 17.89
N THR A 435 -1.16 36.78 18.68
CA THR A 435 -1.08 36.83 20.15
C THR A 435 -2.17 35.96 20.76
N SER A 436 -1.88 35.35 21.91
CA SER A 436 -2.82 34.47 22.62
C SER A 436 -4.16 35.15 22.92
N HIS A 437 -4.13 36.43 23.33
CA HIS A 437 -5.35 37.22 23.55
C HIS A 437 -6.17 37.35 22.26
N GLN A 438 -5.54 37.77 21.16
CA GLN A 438 -6.21 37.92 19.86
C GLN A 438 -6.79 36.59 19.37
N ILE A 439 -6.00 35.52 19.44
CA ILE A 439 -6.42 34.17 19.05
C ILE A 439 -7.69 33.77 19.80
N GLN A 440 -7.69 33.92 21.12
CA GLN A 440 -8.82 33.53 21.95
C GLN A 440 -10.06 34.41 21.76
N THR A 441 -9.90 35.71 21.46
CA THR A 441 -11.02 36.57 21.09
C THR A 441 -11.64 36.11 19.77
N ASN A 442 -10.79 35.93 18.76
CA ASN A 442 -11.20 35.57 17.41
C ASN A 442 -11.81 34.16 17.33
N LEU A 443 -11.33 33.20 18.13
CA LEU A 443 -11.94 31.88 18.26
C LEU A 443 -13.36 31.95 18.84
N ARG A 444 -13.63 32.88 19.77
CA ARG A 444 -14.97 33.08 20.34
C ARG A 444 -15.92 33.73 19.34
N THR A 445 -15.45 34.75 18.62
CA THR A 445 -16.24 35.45 17.60
C THR A 445 -16.35 34.66 16.29
N ASN A 446 -15.49 33.65 16.10
CA ASN A 446 -15.35 32.87 14.88
C ASN A 446 -14.89 33.72 13.68
N GLU A 447 -13.95 34.63 13.93
CA GLU A 447 -13.41 35.57 12.94
C GLU A 447 -11.91 35.29 12.73
N PRO A 448 -11.53 34.42 11.79
CA PRO A 448 -10.13 34.10 11.55
C PRO A 448 -9.38 35.33 11.02
N ALA A 449 -8.12 35.49 11.45
CA ALA A 449 -7.28 36.63 11.07
C ALA A 449 -6.27 36.29 9.96
N ASN A 450 -5.83 35.03 9.91
CA ASN A 450 -4.77 34.52 9.04
C ASN A 450 -5.16 33.16 8.43
N LEU A 451 -6.43 32.95 8.08
CA LEU A 451 -6.82 31.73 7.37
C LEU A 451 -6.08 31.72 6.00
N PRO A 452 -5.49 30.60 5.56
CA PRO A 452 -4.90 30.52 4.22
C PRO A 452 -5.92 30.97 3.17
N GLU A 453 -5.55 31.89 2.27
CA GLU A 453 -6.47 32.43 1.28
C GLU A 453 -7.10 31.30 0.45
N THR A 454 -8.44 31.28 0.38
CA THR A 454 -9.18 30.56 -0.65
C THR A 454 -8.96 31.30 -1.96
N GLY A 455 -7.81 31.08 -2.61
CA GLY A 455 -7.46 31.75 -3.85
C GLY A 455 -8.56 31.59 -4.89
N THR A 456 -9.13 32.70 -5.30
CA THR A 456 -10.00 32.84 -6.47
C THR A 456 -9.25 32.43 -7.74
N GLU A 457 -10.02 31.85 -8.68
CA GLU A 457 -9.67 31.50 -10.06
C GLU A 457 -9.01 30.13 -10.29
N VAL A 458 -9.84 29.28 -10.93
CA VAL A 458 -9.56 28.11 -11.77
C VAL A 458 -8.09 27.81 -11.99
N GLU A 459 -7.55 26.82 -11.26
CA GLU A 459 -6.49 25.92 -11.72
C GLU A 459 -6.31 24.80 -10.69
N THR A 460 -6.66 23.58 -11.10
CA THR A 460 -6.60 22.31 -10.36
C THR A 460 -5.39 22.20 -9.43
N GLY A 461 -5.62 21.85 -8.15
CA GLY A 461 -4.57 21.50 -7.16
C GLY A 461 -4.72 22.08 -5.74
N LYS A 462 -5.53 23.12 -5.49
CA LYS A 462 -5.65 23.76 -4.15
C LYS A 462 -6.68 23.10 -3.21
N ASN A 463 -6.54 21.80 -2.91
CA ASN A 463 -7.67 20.96 -2.45
C ASN A 463 -7.83 20.75 -0.90
N CYS A 464 -6.90 21.18 -0.04
CA CYS A 464 -7.03 20.94 1.42
C CYS A 464 -7.81 22.01 2.22
N ASN A 465 -7.92 23.24 1.71
CA ASN A 465 -8.54 24.37 2.44
C ASN A 465 -10.02 24.15 2.75
N ASN A 466 -10.74 23.44 1.86
CA ASN A 466 -12.14 23.08 2.09
C ASN A 466 -12.28 22.11 3.28
N ILE A 467 -11.38 21.13 3.39
CA ILE A 467 -11.34 20.18 4.51
C ILE A 467 -11.06 20.95 5.81
N ILE A 468 -10.07 21.84 5.80
CA ILE A 468 -9.71 22.66 6.97
C ILE A 468 -10.89 23.53 7.42
N THR A 469 -11.60 24.16 6.48
CA THR A 469 -12.80 24.95 6.78
C THR A 469 -13.86 24.11 7.49
N GLU A 470 -14.11 22.89 7.01
CA GLU A 470 -15.07 21.96 7.63
C GLU A 470 -14.59 21.40 8.98
N MET A 471 -13.27 21.29 9.20
CA MET A 471 -12.68 20.97 10.51
C MET A 471 -12.84 22.13 11.49
N LEU A 472 -12.74 23.37 11.02
CA LEU A 472 -12.89 24.59 11.79
C LEU A 472 -14.34 25.07 11.91
N GLU A 473 -15.31 24.23 11.53
CA GLU A 473 -16.71 24.53 11.70
C GLU A 473 -17.06 24.73 13.18
N LYS A 474 -17.78 25.82 13.49
CA LYS A 474 -18.03 26.25 14.86
C LYS A 474 -18.90 25.22 15.59
N GLU A 475 -19.92 24.70 14.91
CA GLU A 475 -20.84 23.76 15.53
C GLU A 475 -20.38 22.30 15.45
N PRO A 476 -20.15 21.63 16.60
CA PRO A 476 -19.64 20.26 16.60
C PRO A 476 -20.55 19.25 15.90
N SER A 477 -21.86 19.49 15.84
CA SER A 477 -22.80 18.56 15.19
C SER A 477 -22.50 18.39 13.71
N ILE A 478 -22.16 19.48 13.01
CA ILE A 478 -21.90 19.51 11.57
C ILE A 478 -20.41 19.44 11.20
N ARG A 479 -19.51 19.74 12.15
CA ARG A 479 -18.05 19.58 11.96
C ARG A 479 -17.70 18.17 11.48
N ILE A 480 -16.81 18.06 10.50
CA ILE A 480 -16.36 16.78 9.94
C ILE A 480 -15.74 15.86 11.01
N THR A 481 -15.77 14.54 10.81
CA THR A 481 -15.10 13.60 11.74
C THR A 481 -13.65 13.36 11.32
N SER A 482 -12.80 12.88 12.23
CA SER A 482 -11.42 12.49 11.88
C SER A 482 -11.33 11.41 10.80
N SER A 483 -12.35 10.55 10.69
CA SER A 483 -12.42 9.53 9.63
C SER A 483 -12.71 10.15 8.27
N ASP A 484 -13.63 11.12 8.23
CA ASP A 484 -13.96 11.84 7.01
C ASP A 484 -12.76 12.69 6.54
N VAL A 485 -11.98 13.30 7.45
CA VAL A 485 -10.73 13.99 7.11
C VAL A 485 -9.76 13.06 6.39
N VAL A 486 -9.50 11.87 6.92
CA VAL A 486 -8.64 10.86 6.28
C VAL A 486 -9.17 10.45 4.90
N ASN A 487 -10.48 10.18 4.79
CA ASN A 487 -11.11 9.79 3.53
C ASN A 487 -10.93 10.87 2.46
N ARG A 488 -11.22 12.13 2.79
CA ARG A 488 -11.12 13.24 1.84
C ARG A 488 -9.69 13.53 1.43
N LEU A 489 -8.72 13.45 2.34
CA LEU A 489 -7.30 13.58 1.97
C LEU A 489 -6.86 12.46 1.01
N ASN A 490 -7.33 11.22 1.19
CA ASN A 490 -7.05 10.14 0.25
C ASN A 490 -7.75 10.36 -1.11
N GLU A 491 -8.95 10.92 -1.15
CA GLU A 491 -9.64 11.30 -2.39
C GLU A 491 -8.80 12.29 -3.20
N ILE A 492 -8.25 13.33 -2.56
CA ILE A 492 -7.36 14.31 -3.20
C ILE A 492 -6.12 13.62 -3.80
N ILE A 493 -5.47 12.73 -3.04
CA ILE A 493 -4.28 12.00 -3.52
C ILE A 493 -4.62 11.14 -4.75
N LEU A 494 -5.79 10.49 -4.72
CA LEU A 494 -6.25 9.66 -5.82
C LEU A 494 -6.59 10.51 -7.07
N GLU A 495 -7.26 11.65 -6.89
CA GLU A 495 -7.57 12.61 -7.96
C GLU A 495 -6.29 13.14 -8.61
N ASN A 496 -5.31 13.58 -7.81
CA ASN A 496 -4.01 14.05 -8.30
C ASN A 496 -3.27 12.96 -9.08
N SER A 497 -3.34 11.71 -8.62
CA SER A 497 -2.75 10.56 -9.31
C SER A 497 -3.42 10.31 -10.67
N GLN A 498 -4.74 10.37 -10.74
CA GLN A 498 -5.50 10.23 -11.99
C GLN A 498 -5.23 11.40 -12.95
N GLN A 499 -5.12 12.62 -12.42
CA GLN A 499 -4.77 13.80 -13.20
C GLN A 499 -3.37 13.63 -13.82
N LEU A 500 -2.39 13.17 -13.05
CA LEU A 500 -1.04 12.90 -13.56
C LEU A 500 -1.07 11.92 -14.75
N PHE A 501 -1.79 10.79 -14.63
CA PHE A 501 -1.93 9.85 -15.74
C PHE A 501 -2.62 10.48 -16.95
N THR A 502 -3.63 11.33 -16.72
CA THR A 502 -4.34 12.04 -17.79
C THR A 502 -3.41 13.01 -18.51
N LEU A 503 -2.57 13.75 -17.77
CA LEU A 503 -1.57 14.66 -18.32
C LEU A 503 -0.53 13.92 -19.16
N ILE A 504 0.03 12.84 -18.62
CA ILE A 504 1.02 11.98 -19.31
C ILE A 504 0.43 11.38 -20.60
N ALA A 505 -0.87 11.08 -20.62
CA ALA A 505 -1.53 10.53 -21.80
C ALA A 505 -1.81 11.56 -22.92
N LYS A 506 -1.66 12.88 -22.67
CA LYS A 506 -1.82 13.93 -23.69
C LYS A 506 -0.75 13.80 -24.78
N GLU A 507 -1.03 14.32 -25.97
CA GLU A 507 -0.05 14.34 -27.08
C GLU A 507 1.16 15.21 -26.75
N ASN A 508 0.94 16.34 -26.07
CA ASN A 508 2.00 17.20 -25.58
C ASN A 508 1.78 17.47 -24.09
N PRO A 509 2.32 16.63 -23.20
CA PRO A 509 2.17 16.81 -21.76
C PRO A 509 2.89 18.09 -21.30
N SER A 510 2.22 18.87 -20.45
CA SER A 510 2.83 20.07 -19.85
C SER A 510 3.76 19.67 -18.71
N VAL A 511 5.06 19.98 -18.88
CA VAL A 511 6.10 19.80 -17.86
C VAL A 511 5.74 20.58 -16.59
N GLU A 512 5.22 21.79 -16.74
CA GLU A 512 4.85 22.66 -15.63
C GLU A 512 3.68 22.08 -14.82
N GLU A 513 2.61 21.60 -15.49
CA GLU A 513 1.47 20.97 -14.81
C GLU A 513 1.90 19.69 -14.07
N ILE A 514 2.76 18.88 -14.67
CA ILE A 514 3.32 17.67 -14.04
C ILE A 514 4.20 18.04 -12.84
N GLY A 515 5.09 19.04 -13.00
CA GLY A 515 5.95 19.53 -11.93
C GLY A 515 5.15 20.06 -10.75
N LYS A 516 4.03 20.76 -11.00
CA LYS A 516 3.10 21.22 -9.97
C LYS A 516 2.49 20.05 -9.19
N LEU A 517 1.98 19.01 -9.88
CA LEU A 517 1.44 17.82 -9.20
C LEU A 517 2.48 17.08 -8.35
N ILE A 518 3.73 17.02 -8.82
CA ILE A 518 4.86 16.46 -8.06
C ILE A 518 5.13 17.27 -6.80
N GLN A 519 5.13 18.61 -6.89
CA GLN A 519 5.26 19.49 -5.72
C GLN A 519 4.10 19.35 -4.74
N GLU A 520 2.89 19.11 -5.25
CA GLU A 520 1.70 18.81 -4.44
C GLU A 520 1.73 17.41 -3.79
N GLY A 521 2.76 16.60 -4.07
CA GLY A 521 2.98 15.31 -3.42
C GLY A 521 2.22 14.14 -4.03
N VAL A 522 1.97 14.17 -5.35
CA VAL A 522 1.40 13.01 -6.05
C VAL A 522 2.30 11.77 -5.90
N ASP A 523 1.69 10.61 -5.63
CA ASP A 523 2.45 9.37 -5.53
C ASP A 523 2.82 8.84 -6.92
N LEU A 524 4.11 8.93 -7.25
CA LEU A 524 4.66 8.48 -8.53
C LEU A 524 4.83 6.96 -8.64
N ASN A 525 4.49 6.19 -7.60
CA ASN A 525 4.53 4.73 -7.63
C ASN A 525 3.15 4.09 -7.73
N VAL A 526 2.09 4.91 -7.76
CA VAL A 526 0.73 4.43 -7.94
C VAL A 526 0.58 3.77 -9.32
N LYS A 527 -0.17 2.68 -9.38
CA LYS A 527 -0.40 1.94 -10.61
C LYS A 527 -1.73 2.33 -11.21
N ASP A 528 -1.75 2.53 -12.52
CA ASP A 528 -2.98 2.69 -13.29
C ASP A 528 -3.76 1.34 -13.39
N PRO A 529 -4.95 1.32 -14.02
CA PRO A 529 -5.71 0.07 -14.20
C PRO A 529 -4.99 -1.05 -14.98
N ASN A 530 -3.94 -0.72 -15.75
CA ASN A 530 -3.10 -1.69 -16.47
C ASN A 530 -1.91 -2.16 -15.62
N GLY A 531 -1.77 -1.67 -14.38
CA GLY A 531 -0.69 -2.02 -13.48
C GLY A 531 0.61 -1.24 -13.70
N LEU A 532 0.58 -0.14 -14.46
CA LEU A 532 1.76 0.65 -14.81
C LEU A 532 1.87 1.89 -13.92
N THR A 533 3.10 2.20 -13.51
CA THR A 533 3.42 3.49 -12.87
C THR A 533 3.42 4.60 -13.93
N PRO A 534 3.37 5.89 -13.54
CA PRO A 534 3.52 7.02 -14.46
C PRO A 534 4.73 6.90 -15.39
N LEU A 535 5.88 6.47 -14.86
CA LEU A 535 7.10 6.24 -15.64
C LEU A 535 6.93 5.11 -16.67
N LEU A 536 6.38 3.96 -16.25
CA LEU A 536 6.14 2.82 -17.14
C LEU A 536 5.11 3.15 -18.22
N ARG A 537 4.06 3.91 -17.87
CA ARG A 537 3.05 4.36 -18.83
C ARG A 537 3.65 5.26 -19.90
N LEU A 538 4.54 6.16 -19.51
CA LEU A 538 5.24 7.04 -20.44
C LEU A 538 6.19 6.23 -21.35
N ALA A 539 6.91 5.26 -20.79
CA ALA A 539 7.80 4.38 -21.55
C ALA A 539 7.07 3.45 -22.53
N GLN A 540 5.82 3.08 -22.24
CA GLN A 540 4.97 2.30 -23.15
C GLN A 540 4.29 3.17 -24.23
N SER A 541 4.26 4.50 -24.05
CA SER A 541 3.47 5.35 -24.94
C SER A 541 4.13 5.51 -26.32
N GLU A 542 3.34 5.34 -27.37
CA GLU A 542 3.80 5.49 -28.76
C GLU A 542 4.02 6.96 -29.19
N LYS A 543 3.82 7.90 -28.27
CA LYS A 543 3.67 9.32 -28.57
C LYS A 543 5.02 10.03 -28.49
N LYS A 544 5.27 10.88 -29.49
CA LYS A 544 6.46 11.71 -29.60
C LYS A 544 6.15 13.09 -29.01
N SER A 545 6.65 13.38 -27.81
CA SER A 545 6.65 14.73 -27.24
C SER A 545 8.07 15.27 -27.18
N GLU A 546 8.27 16.54 -27.53
CA GLU A 546 9.56 17.23 -27.40
C GLU A 546 10.04 17.30 -25.95
N ASN A 547 9.10 17.26 -25.00
CA ASN A 547 9.38 17.38 -23.56
C ASN A 547 9.64 16.02 -22.87
N LEU A 548 9.70 14.93 -23.63
CA LEU A 548 9.71 13.58 -23.07
C LEU A 548 10.89 13.31 -22.13
N VAL A 549 12.09 13.76 -22.51
CA VAL A 549 13.30 13.63 -21.68
C VAL A 549 13.15 14.39 -20.36
N GLU A 550 12.56 15.59 -20.39
CA GLU A 550 12.36 16.42 -19.21
C GLU A 550 11.31 15.81 -18.27
N ILE A 551 10.21 15.30 -18.81
CA ILE A 551 9.16 14.62 -18.03
C ILE A 551 9.71 13.34 -17.38
N ILE A 552 10.44 12.51 -18.14
CA ILE A 552 11.10 11.32 -17.59
C ILE A 552 12.06 11.70 -16.48
N SER A 553 12.87 12.75 -16.68
CA SER A 553 13.80 13.26 -15.65
C SER A 553 13.07 13.67 -14.37
N LEU A 554 11.98 14.42 -14.47
CA LEU A 554 11.15 14.82 -13.33
C LEU A 554 10.56 13.62 -12.59
N LEU A 555 9.98 12.66 -13.34
CA LEU A 555 9.38 11.46 -12.75
C LEU A 555 10.41 10.58 -12.05
N ILE A 556 11.62 10.46 -12.61
CA ILE A 556 12.71 9.69 -11.99
C ILE A 556 13.26 10.39 -10.75
N GLN A 557 13.41 11.72 -10.79
CA GLN A 557 13.96 12.48 -9.67
C GLN A 557 13.12 12.33 -8.39
N HIS A 558 11.80 12.20 -8.53
CA HIS A 558 10.87 12.15 -7.42
C HIS A 558 10.19 10.79 -7.22
N GLY A 559 10.35 9.84 -8.16
CA GLY A 559 9.68 8.54 -8.18
C GLY A 559 10.64 7.34 -8.15
N GLY A 560 10.08 6.13 -8.26
CA GLY A 560 10.85 4.89 -8.32
C GLY A 560 11.24 4.50 -9.74
N ILE A 561 12.54 4.57 -10.08
CA ILE A 561 13.03 4.19 -11.43
C ILE A 561 12.91 2.69 -11.74
N ASN A 562 13.00 1.84 -10.71
CA ASN A 562 13.05 0.38 -10.84
C ASN A 562 11.69 -0.31 -10.66
N SER A 563 10.58 0.42 -10.85
CA SER A 563 9.26 -0.22 -10.90
C SER A 563 9.14 -1.15 -12.10
N ILE A 564 8.45 -2.28 -11.92
CA ILE A 564 8.14 -3.24 -12.98
C ILE A 564 6.64 -3.38 -13.21
N ASP A 565 6.27 -3.64 -14.46
CA ASP A 565 4.90 -3.93 -14.87
C ASP A 565 4.47 -5.36 -14.49
N SER A 566 3.29 -5.76 -14.95
CA SER A 566 2.77 -7.11 -14.71
C SER A 566 3.53 -8.21 -15.45
N ASN A 567 4.32 -7.89 -16.47
CA ASN A 567 5.18 -8.81 -17.23
C ASN A 567 6.63 -8.82 -16.74
N GLY A 568 6.94 -8.09 -15.66
CA GLY A 568 8.31 -7.97 -15.14
C GLY A 568 9.17 -6.97 -15.90
N LYS A 569 8.60 -6.18 -16.81
CA LYS A 569 9.31 -5.16 -17.58
C LYS A 569 9.48 -3.88 -16.77
N ASN A 570 10.70 -3.37 -16.69
CA ASN A 570 10.97 -2.02 -16.20
C ASN A 570 10.83 -1.00 -17.34
N ALA A 571 11.08 0.29 -17.04
CA ALA A 571 10.97 1.35 -18.03
C ALA A 571 11.91 1.16 -19.23
N LEU A 572 13.12 0.63 -19.03
CA LEU A 572 14.08 0.34 -20.10
C LEU A 572 13.56 -0.74 -21.05
N LEU A 573 13.00 -1.84 -20.51
CA LEU A 573 12.47 -2.93 -21.33
C LEU A 573 11.28 -2.47 -22.19
N LEU A 574 10.34 -1.71 -21.60
CA LEU A 574 9.22 -1.11 -22.34
C LEU A 574 9.69 -0.12 -23.41
N TRP A 575 10.72 0.67 -23.10
CA TRP A 575 11.33 1.61 -24.03
C TRP A 575 12.00 0.92 -25.22
N CYS A 576 12.63 -0.24 -24.99
CA CYS A 576 13.25 -1.03 -26.05
C CYS A 576 12.22 -1.77 -26.93
N GLU A 577 11.08 -2.16 -26.36
CA GLU A 577 9.99 -2.81 -27.09
C GLU A 577 9.34 -1.89 -28.14
N ASN A 578 9.30 -0.57 -27.89
CA ASN A 578 8.63 0.41 -28.75
C ASN A 578 9.62 1.30 -29.54
N LEU A 579 10.84 0.81 -29.77
CA LEU A 579 11.95 1.62 -30.29
C LEU A 579 11.71 2.27 -31.66
N GLU A 580 11.00 1.58 -32.57
CA GLU A 580 10.66 2.13 -33.90
C GLU A 580 9.76 3.38 -33.81
N GLN A 581 9.04 3.51 -32.69
CA GLN A 581 8.15 4.63 -32.44
C GLN A 581 8.88 5.81 -31.81
N HIS A 582 10.09 5.63 -31.30
CA HIS A 582 10.88 6.70 -30.68
C HIS A 582 11.85 7.33 -31.70
N GLN A 583 12.08 8.65 -31.60
CA GLN A 583 13.14 9.27 -32.41
C GLN A 583 14.51 8.82 -31.88
N ASN A 584 15.45 8.52 -32.78
CA ASN A 584 16.78 7.98 -32.44
C ASN A 584 17.58 8.89 -31.48
N LYS A 585 17.37 10.22 -31.53
CA LYS A 585 18.01 11.18 -30.61
C LYS A 585 17.50 11.05 -29.16
N ASP A 586 16.19 10.89 -28.98
CA ASP A 586 15.58 10.77 -27.66
C ASP A 586 15.94 9.44 -27.02
N PHE A 587 16.05 8.38 -27.83
CA PHE A 587 16.47 7.06 -27.36
C PHE A 587 17.82 7.13 -26.63
N LEU A 588 18.86 7.69 -27.27
CA LEU A 588 20.19 7.78 -26.65
C LEU A 588 20.19 8.67 -25.40
N ALA A 589 19.45 9.77 -25.41
CA ALA A 589 19.32 10.66 -24.26
C ALA A 589 18.65 9.94 -23.07
N ILE A 590 17.57 9.21 -23.31
CA ILE A 590 16.78 8.51 -22.30
C ILE A 590 17.55 7.31 -21.73
N ILE A 591 18.25 6.53 -22.56
CA ILE A 591 19.10 5.43 -22.07
C ILE A 591 20.19 5.97 -21.15
N ASN A 592 20.86 7.07 -21.52
CA ASN A 592 21.87 7.68 -20.67
C ASN A 592 21.27 8.20 -19.35
N LEU A 593 20.10 8.84 -19.40
CA LEU A 593 19.37 9.29 -18.22
C LEU A 593 19.00 8.12 -17.30
N PHE A 594 18.45 7.03 -17.85
CA PHE A 594 18.10 5.84 -17.08
C PHE A 594 19.33 5.23 -16.37
N VAL A 595 20.47 5.13 -17.06
CA VAL A 595 21.71 4.62 -16.45
C VAL A 595 22.24 5.57 -15.37
N GLU A 596 22.28 6.88 -15.62
CA GLU A 596 22.73 7.87 -14.64
C GLU A 596 21.91 7.79 -13.34
N LYS A 597 20.61 7.57 -13.47
CA LYS A 597 19.67 7.52 -12.35
C LYS A 597 19.53 6.12 -11.73
N GLY A 598 20.33 5.14 -12.15
CA GLY A 598 20.43 3.84 -11.50
C GLY A 598 19.29 2.87 -11.84
N ILE A 599 18.82 2.87 -13.09
CA ILE A 599 17.93 1.81 -13.57
C ILE A 599 18.61 0.45 -13.44
N ASP A 600 17.85 -0.59 -13.11
CA ASP A 600 18.29 -1.98 -13.24
C ASP A 600 18.42 -2.31 -14.72
N PHE A 601 19.61 -2.05 -15.26
CA PHE A 601 19.92 -2.20 -16.68
C PHE A 601 19.85 -3.66 -17.14
N ASN A 602 19.98 -4.61 -16.20
CA ASN A 602 19.97 -6.06 -16.44
C ASN A 602 18.66 -6.74 -16.02
N CYS A 603 17.60 -5.95 -15.80
CA CYS A 603 16.25 -6.44 -15.55
C CYS A 603 15.82 -7.43 -16.65
N LYS A 604 15.08 -8.46 -16.26
CA LYS A 604 14.52 -9.47 -17.15
C LYS A 604 13.01 -9.51 -17.01
N ASP A 605 12.32 -9.60 -18.15
CA ASP A 605 10.89 -9.85 -18.15
C ASP A 605 10.57 -11.32 -17.79
N LYS A 606 9.28 -11.64 -17.71
CA LYS A 606 8.81 -13.01 -17.39
C LYS A 606 9.25 -14.07 -18.41
N ASN A 607 9.51 -13.67 -19.64
CA ASN A 607 9.98 -14.55 -20.72
C ASN A 607 11.53 -14.64 -20.70
N GLY A 608 12.20 -14.02 -19.74
CA GLY A 608 13.66 -14.06 -19.59
C GLY A 608 14.41 -13.05 -20.46
N PHE A 609 13.72 -12.15 -21.18
CA PHE A 609 14.39 -11.16 -22.00
C PHE A 609 14.96 -10.02 -21.18
N ASN A 610 16.21 -9.67 -21.42
CA ASN A 610 16.75 -8.36 -21.09
C ASN A 610 16.63 -7.39 -22.27
N ALA A 611 17.09 -6.16 -22.07
CA ALA A 611 16.97 -5.10 -23.07
C ALA A 611 17.70 -5.45 -24.38
N LEU A 612 18.89 -6.07 -24.32
CA LEU A 612 19.61 -6.51 -25.53
C LEU A 612 18.85 -7.60 -26.30
N THR A 613 18.34 -8.62 -25.62
CA THR A 613 17.58 -9.68 -26.28
C THR A 613 16.29 -9.17 -26.91
N LEU A 614 15.57 -8.22 -26.28
CA LEU A 614 14.38 -7.59 -26.87
C LEU A 614 14.72 -6.82 -28.15
N LEU A 615 15.84 -6.09 -28.16
CA LEU A 615 16.32 -5.38 -29.36
C LEU A 615 16.59 -6.34 -30.51
N CYS A 616 17.29 -7.44 -30.23
CA CYS A 616 17.62 -8.44 -31.24
C CYS A 616 16.39 -9.19 -31.77
N GLU A 617 15.29 -9.22 -31.03
CA GLU A 617 14.02 -9.84 -31.46
C GLU A 617 13.16 -8.89 -32.30
N ASN A 618 13.07 -7.61 -31.93
CA ASN A 618 12.03 -6.71 -32.45
C ASN A 618 12.53 -5.52 -33.28
N TYR A 619 13.85 -5.31 -33.42
CA TYR A 619 14.40 -4.11 -34.08
C TYR A 619 15.19 -4.44 -35.36
N GLU A 620 14.68 -4.03 -36.53
CA GLU A 620 15.23 -4.41 -37.84
C GLU A 620 16.03 -3.29 -38.56
N ASN A 621 16.29 -2.16 -37.89
CA ASN A 621 16.99 -1.03 -38.51
C ASN A 621 18.53 -1.19 -38.53
N GLU A 622 19.20 -0.56 -39.50
CA GLU A 622 20.66 -0.67 -39.68
C GLU A 622 21.48 -0.08 -38.52
N ASN A 623 20.92 0.88 -37.78
CA ASN A 623 21.54 1.48 -36.59
C ASN A 623 21.50 0.58 -35.35
N LEU A 624 20.94 -0.64 -35.43
CA LEU A 624 20.94 -1.60 -34.32
C LEU A 624 22.35 -1.81 -33.74
N ILE A 625 23.38 -1.82 -34.59
CA ILE A 625 24.78 -1.98 -34.17
C ILE A 625 25.23 -0.89 -33.20
N ASP A 626 24.83 0.37 -33.42
CA ASP A 626 25.21 1.49 -32.56
C ASP A 626 24.50 1.40 -31.20
N ILE A 627 23.24 0.95 -31.19
CA ILE A 627 22.46 0.72 -29.97
C ILE A 627 23.07 -0.42 -29.15
N ILE A 628 23.39 -1.56 -29.79
CA ILE A 628 24.05 -2.69 -29.11
C ILE A 628 25.39 -2.25 -28.53
N ARG A 629 26.18 -1.47 -29.28
CA ARG A 629 27.46 -0.94 -28.81
C ARG A 629 27.29 -0.07 -27.56
N LEU A 630 26.28 0.78 -27.52
CA LEU A 630 25.96 1.55 -26.32
C LEU A 630 25.60 0.64 -25.14
N PHE A 631 24.75 -0.37 -25.35
CA PHE A 631 24.29 -1.24 -24.26
C PHE A 631 25.43 -2.06 -23.66
N ILE A 632 26.34 -2.55 -24.50
CA ILE A 632 27.58 -3.21 -24.07
C ILE A 632 28.44 -2.24 -23.25
N GLN A 633 28.64 -1.00 -23.72
CA GLN A 633 29.39 0.01 -22.97
C GLN A 633 28.78 0.33 -21.60
N LYS A 634 27.45 0.20 -21.46
CA LYS A 634 26.72 0.40 -20.20
C LYS A 634 26.64 -0.87 -19.33
N GLY A 635 27.23 -1.99 -19.75
CA GLY A 635 27.33 -3.21 -18.96
C GLY A 635 26.10 -4.12 -19.00
N ILE A 636 25.41 -4.20 -20.15
CA ILE A 636 24.37 -5.20 -20.37
C ILE A 636 24.96 -6.63 -20.30
N ASP A 637 24.22 -7.56 -19.71
CA ASP A 637 24.51 -8.99 -19.75
C ASP A 637 24.24 -9.53 -21.16
N VAL A 638 25.31 -9.66 -21.94
CA VAL A 638 25.25 -10.19 -23.31
C VAL A 638 24.82 -11.66 -23.39
N ASN A 639 24.91 -12.40 -22.28
CA ASN A 639 24.64 -13.83 -22.21
C ASN A 639 23.26 -14.17 -21.62
N CYS A 640 22.39 -13.17 -21.47
CA CYS A 640 21.01 -13.38 -21.09
C CYS A 640 20.31 -14.32 -22.08
N LYS A 641 19.47 -15.21 -21.54
CA LYS A 641 18.70 -16.19 -22.31
C LYS A 641 17.22 -16.04 -22.00
N ASP A 642 16.39 -16.10 -23.02
CA ASP A 642 14.93 -16.17 -22.88
C ASP A 642 14.47 -17.56 -22.39
N GLU A 643 13.16 -17.74 -22.23
CA GLU A 643 12.54 -19.00 -21.80
C GLU A 643 12.77 -20.16 -22.78
N TYR A 644 13.09 -19.87 -24.05
CA TYR A 644 13.43 -20.83 -25.08
C TYR A 644 14.93 -21.16 -25.12
N GLY A 645 15.73 -20.56 -24.23
CA GLY A 645 17.18 -20.72 -24.19
C GLY A 645 17.91 -19.95 -25.30
N ARG A 646 17.25 -18.98 -25.95
CA ARG A 646 17.84 -18.13 -26.99
C ARG A 646 18.59 -16.96 -26.35
N ASN A 647 19.85 -16.76 -26.74
CA ASN A 647 20.59 -15.54 -26.41
C ASN A 647 20.46 -14.50 -27.53
N ALA A 648 21.07 -13.32 -27.35
CA ALA A 648 21.04 -12.24 -28.33
C ALA A 648 21.56 -12.67 -29.72
N LEU A 649 22.57 -13.56 -29.79
CA LEU A 649 23.10 -14.07 -31.04
C LEU A 649 22.07 -14.90 -31.81
N ILE A 650 21.37 -15.81 -31.13
CA ILE A 650 20.31 -16.62 -31.75
C ILE A 650 19.18 -15.73 -32.26
N LEU A 651 18.73 -14.77 -31.43
CA LEU A 651 17.62 -13.87 -31.77
C LEU A 651 17.94 -12.99 -32.99
N VAL A 652 19.14 -12.40 -33.03
CA VAL A 652 19.52 -11.55 -34.18
C VAL A 652 19.70 -12.36 -35.46
N CYS A 653 20.17 -13.61 -35.38
CA CYS A 653 20.25 -14.50 -36.54
C CYS A 653 18.87 -14.92 -37.07
N GLU A 654 17.86 -14.96 -36.20
CA GLU A 654 16.48 -15.36 -36.55
C GLU A 654 15.69 -14.20 -37.16
N ASN A 655 15.84 -12.99 -36.61
CA ASN A 655 14.95 -11.86 -36.92
C ASN A 655 15.60 -10.74 -37.74
N TYR A 656 16.94 -10.70 -37.88
CA TYR A 656 17.62 -9.57 -38.53
C TYR A 656 18.13 -9.91 -39.95
N GLY A 657 17.41 -9.44 -40.97
CA GLY A 657 17.67 -9.78 -42.38
C GLY A 657 18.62 -8.85 -43.14
N LYS A 658 19.32 -7.90 -42.51
CA LYS A 658 20.15 -6.90 -43.21
C LYS A 658 21.59 -7.41 -43.45
N GLU A 659 22.30 -6.81 -44.40
CA GLU A 659 23.68 -7.21 -44.76
C GLU A 659 24.72 -6.88 -43.67
N ASN A 660 24.49 -5.83 -42.87
CA ASN A 660 25.34 -5.46 -41.73
C ASN A 660 25.21 -6.42 -40.52
N LEU A 661 24.44 -7.52 -40.63
CA LEU A 661 24.35 -8.56 -39.60
C LEU A 661 25.74 -9.08 -39.17
N ILE A 662 26.66 -9.19 -40.12
CA ILE A 662 28.04 -9.64 -39.85
C ILE A 662 28.75 -8.77 -38.81
N ASP A 663 28.53 -7.45 -38.84
CA ASP A 663 29.15 -6.50 -37.93
C ASP A 663 28.53 -6.56 -36.53
N ILE A 664 27.21 -6.81 -36.45
CA ILE A 664 26.52 -7.04 -35.18
C ILE A 664 27.02 -8.33 -34.53
N ILE A 665 27.11 -9.42 -35.31
CA ILE A 665 27.64 -10.71 -34.84
C ILE A 665 29.08 -10.54 -34.32
N ARG A 666 29.93 -9.85 -35.09
CA ARG A 666 31.31 -9.58 -34.71
C ARG A 666 31.37 -8.82 -33.37
N LEU A 667 30.57 -7.77 -33.21
CA LEU A 667 30.48 -7.00 -31.98
C LEU A 667 30.06 -7.85 -30.78
N LEU A 668 29.07 -8.74 -30.93
CA LEU A 668 28.62 -9.63 -29.85
C LEU A 668 29.71 -10.65 -29.46
N ILE A 669 30.41 -11.24 -30.45
CA ILE A 669 31.52 -12.18 -30.23
C ILE A 669 32.67 -11.50 -29.50
N GLU A 670 33.09 -10.32 -29.95
CA GLU A 670 34.16 -9.54 -29.32
C GLU A 670 33.86 -9.20 -27.85
N ASN A 671 32.58 -9.16 -27.46
CA ASN A 671 32.13 -8.88 -26.10
C ASN A 671 31.70 -10.13 -25.33
N GLY A 672 32.11 -11.33 -25.78
CA GLY A 672 32.01 -12.56 -24.99
C GLY A 672 30.64 -13.22 -24.99
N ILE A 673 29.85 -13.05 -26.05
CA ILE A 673 28.62 -13.84 -26.22
C ILE A 673 28.95 -15.34 -26.37
N ASP A 674 28.14 -16.19 -25.73
CA ASP A 674 28.20 -17.64 -25.86
C ASP A 674 27.74 -18.05 -27.28
N ILE A 675 28.71 -18.17 -28.19
CA ILE A 675 28.50 -18.58 -29.59
C ILE A 675 27.88 -19.99 -29.70
N ASN A 676 28.09 -20.83 -28.69
CA ASN A 676 27.63 -22.21 -28.64
C ASN A 676 26.32 -22.37 -27.86
N CYS A 677 25.63 -21.28 -27.56
CA CYS A 677 24.30 -21.31 -26.98
C CYS A 677 23.36 -22.17 -27.85
N LYS A 678 22.53 -22.97 -27.18
CA LYS A 678 21.53 -23.84 -27.82
C LYS A 678 20.15 -23.53 -27.27
N THR A 679 19.16 -23.45 -28.14
CA THR A 679 17.76 -23.37 -27.73
C THR A 679 17.33 -24.66 -27.03
N ASN A 680 16.14 -24.65 -26.41
CA ASN A 680 15.52 -25.85 -25.85
C ASN A 680 15.29 -26.97 -26.89
N CYS A 681 15.40 -26.66 -28.19
CA CYS A 681 15.35 -27.61 -29.31
C CYS A 681 16.74 -28.04 -29.81
N SER A 682 17.81 -27.76 -29.05
CA SER A 682 19.20 -28.04 -29.42
C SER A 682 19.65 -27.37 -30.71
N ILE A 683 19.09 -26.18 -31.01
CA ILE A 683 19.40 -25.40 -32.20
C ILE A 683 20.43 -24.32 -31.83
N ASN A 684 21.52 -24.19 -32.59
CA ASN A 684 22.50 -23.11 -32.43
C ASN A 684 22.34 -22.00 -33.48
N ALA A 685 23.13 -20.93 -33.36
CA ALA A 685 23.06 -19.77 -34.27
C ALA A 685 23.32 -20.12 -35.75
N LEU A 686 24.28 -21.02 -36.05
CA LEU A 686 24.57 -21.46 -37.42
C LEU A 686 23.33 -22.10 -38.07
N THR A 687 22.66 -22.98 -37.33
CA THR A 687 21.47 -23.70 -37.79
C THR A 687 20.32 -22.74 -38.08
N ILE A 688 20.15 -21.69 -37.25
CA ILE A 688 19.16 -20.62 -37.45
C ILE A 688 19.49 -19.79 -38.71
N LEU A 689 20.75 -19.35 -38.89
CA LEU A 689 21.16 -18.61 -40.08
C LEU A 689 20.90 -19.37 -41.38
N CYS A 690 21.27 -20.66 -41.43
CA CYS A 690 21.01 -21.50 -42.60
C CYS A 690 19.51 -21.69 -42.89
N THR A 691 18.64 -21.45 -41.90
CA THR A 691 17.18 -21.52 -42.07
C THR A 691 16.62 -20.23 -42.65
N TRP A 692 16.97 -19.08 -42.08
CA TRP A 692 16.25 -17.83 -42.29
C TRP A 692 17.02 -16.77 -43.10
N TYR A 693 18.36 -16.78 -43.07
CA TYR A 693 19.18 -15.73 -43.69
C TYR A 693 19.44 -16.00 -45.18
N GLN A 694 18.99 -15.10 -46.05
CA GLN A 694 19.00 -15.28 -47.51
C GLN A 694 19.89 -14.28 -48.26
N ASN A 695 20.82 -13.59 -47.59
CA ASN A 695 21.74 -12.66 -48.25
C ASN A 695 23.02 -13.38 -48.71
N ALA A 696 23.67 -12.85 -49.75
CA ALA A 696 24.86 -13.45 -50.35
C ALA A 696 26.08 -13.47 -49.40
N ASN A 697 26.15 -12.56 -48.43
CA ASN A 697 27.20 -12.51 -47.41
C ASN A 697 27.08 -13.61 -46.33
N LEU A 698 26.13 -14.55 -46.42
CA LEU A 698 26.02 -15.68 -45.49
C LEU A 698 27.34 -16.46 -45.35
N ILE A 699 28.09 -16.59 -46.45
CA ILE A 699 29.40 -17.27 -46.44
C ILE A 699 30.38 -16.61 -45.46
N ASP A 700 30.40 -15.28 -45.39
CA ASP A 700 31.32 -14.53 -44.53
C ASP A 700 30.91 -14.64 -43.06
N ILE A 701 29.61 -14.69 -42.78
CA ILE A 701 29.09 -14.93 -41.43
C ILE A 701 29.44 -16.35 -40.96
N ILE A 702 29.31 -17.36 -41.83
CA ILE A 702 29.69 -18.74 -41.51
C ILE A 702 31.19 -18.85 -41.26
N ARG A 703 32.04 -18.17 -42.06
CA ARG A 703 33.48 -18.08 -41.80
C ARG A 703 33.77 -17.50 -40.42
N LEU A 704 33.14 -16.37 -40.09
CA LEU A 704 33.28 -15.74 -38.79
C LEU A 704 32.87 -16.67 -37.63
N PHE A 705 31.79 -17.44 -37.80
CA PHE A 705 31.36 -18.42 -36.80
C PHE A 705 32.37 -19.56 -36.61
N ILE A 706 32.89 -20.11 -37.71
CA ILE A 706 33.90 -21.19 -37.67
C ILE A 706 35.19 -20.69 -37.00
N GLU A 707 35.66 -19.50 -37.37
CA GLU A 707 36.86 -18.88 -36.78
C GLU A 707 36.73 -18.67 -35.26
N ASN A 708 35.49 -18.50 -34.75
CA ASN A 708 35.21 -18.31 -33.33
C ASN A 708 34.69 -19.59 -32.64
N GLY A 709 34.84 -20.76 -33.27
CA GLY A 709 34.62 -22.05 -32.62
C GLY A 709 33.15 -22.44 -32.42
N ILE A 710 32.28 -22.10 -33.37
CA ILE A 710 30.90 -22.62 -33.36
C ILE A 710 30.90 -24.14 -33.51
N ASP A 711 30.00 -24.81 -32.79
CA ASP A 711 29.71 -26.24 -32.95
C ASP A 711 28.99 -26.49 -34.29
N ILE A 712 29.79 -26.72 -35.33
CA ILE A 712 29.31 -26.98 -36.70
C ILE A 712 28.45 -28.25 -36.80
N ASN A 713 28.64 -29.19 -35.88
CA ASN A 713 27.98 -30.50 -35.85
C ASN A 713 26.75 -30.53 -34.93
N CYS A 714 26.27 -29.37 -34.48
CA CYS A 714 25.03 -29.26 -33.73
C CYS A 714 23.87 -29.83 -34.54
N GLN A 715 23.11 -30.74 -33.91
CA GLN A 715 21.92 -31.35 -34.49
C GLN A 715 20.67 -30.88 -33.75
N THR A 716 19.64 -30.51 -34.52
CA THR A 716 18.30 -30.28 -33.98
C THR A 716 17.72 -31.58 -33.39
N LYS A 717 16.64 -31.47 -32.61
CA LYS A 717 15.88 -32.66 -32.13
C LYS A 717 15.44 -33.62 -33.24
N TYR A 718 15.37 -33.17 -34.49
CA TYR A 718 15.00 -33.98 -35.65
C TYR A 718 16.21 -34.58 -36.38
N GLY A 719 17.43 -34.47 -35.85
CA GLY A 719 18.65 -34.99 -36.49
C GLY A 719 19.17 -34.14 -37.66
N ARG A 720 18.61 -32.94 -37.87
CA ARG A 720 19.07 -31.98 -38.90
C ARG A 720 20.27 -31.19 -38.39
N ASN A 721 21.35 -31.12 -39.18
CA ASN A 721 22.47 -30.21 -38.97
C ASN A 721 22.42 -29.01 -39.95
N ALA A 722 23.36 -28.08 -39.82
CA ALA A 722 23.42 -26.88 -40.66
C ALA A 722 23.43 -27.20 -42.17
N LEU A 723 24.15 -28.23 -42.62
CA LEU A 723 24.21 -28.62 -44.04
C LEU A 723 22.85 -29.08 -44.56
N THR A 724 22.16 -29.96 -43.83
CA THR A 724 20.83 -30.45 -44.25
C THR A 724 19.83 -29.30 -44.40
N ILE A 725 19.85 -28.34 -43.48
CA ILE A 725 18.98 -27.16 -43.50
C ILE A 725 19.36 -26.21 -44.63
N LEU A 726 20.64 -25.95 -44.82
CA LEU A 726 21.15 -25.09 -45.88
C LEU A 726 20.69 -25.59 -47.25
N CYS A 727 20.87 -26.88 -47.54
CA CYS A 727 20.42 -27.50 -48.79
C CYS A 727 18.89 -27.45 -48.97
N GLU A 728 18.14 -27.45 -47.87
CA GLU A 728 16.67 -27.40 -47.91
C GLU A 728 16.13 -25.98 -48.09
N ASN A 729 16.80 -24.94 -47.57
CA ASN A 729 16.22 -23.61 -47.46
C ASN A 729 16.91 -22.53 -48.30
N TYR A 730 18.24 -22.61 -48.46
CA TYR A 730 19.04 -21.56 -49.08
C TYR A 730 19.02 -21.65 -50.62
N LYS A 731 18.75 -20.53 -51.29
CA LYS A 731 18.46 -20.49 -52.74
C LYS A 731 19.46 -19.67 -53.58
N ASN A 732 20.50 -19.11 -52.95
CA ASN A 732 21.47 -18.28 -53.66
C ASN A 732 22.53 -19.10 -54.40
N GLU A 733 23.14 -18.50 -55.42
CA GLU A 733 24.15 -19.15 -56.28
C GLU A 733 25.41 -19.58 -55.52
N ASN A 734 25.76 -18.87 -54.45
CA ASN A 734 26.92 -19.18 -53.61
C ASN A 734 26.71 -20.37 -52.64
N LEU A 735 25.61 -21.13 -52.78
CA LEU A 735 25.37 -22.36 -52.00
C LEU A 735 26.55 -23.34 -52.11
N ILE A 736 27.19 -23.43 -53.28
CA ILE A 736 28.32 -24.33 -53.50
C ILE A 736 29.53 -23.95 -52.65
N ASP A 737 29.81 -22.66 -52.53
CA ASP A 737 30.95 -22.16 -51.76
C ASP A 737 30.72 -22.33 -50.26
N ILE A 738 29.47 -22.12 -49.80
CA ILE A 738 29.08 -22.39 -48.41
C ILE A 738 29.16 -23.89 -48.11
N THR A 739 28.67 -24.74 -49.00
CA THR A 739 28.72 -26.21 -48.83
C THR A 739 30.17 -26.68 -48.75
N ARG A 740 31.04 -26.15 -49.62
CA ARG A 740 32.48 -26.43 -49.60
C ARG A 740 33.11 -26.03 -48.27
N LEU A 741 32.83 -24.81 -47.80
CA LEU A 741 33.33 -24.29 -46.54
C LEU A 741 32.93 -25.19 -45.35
N LEU A 742 31.67 -25.65 -45.30
CA LEU A 742 31.20 -26.53 -44.23
C LEU A 742 31.88 -27.91 -44.28
N ILE A 743 32.07 -28.49 -45.47
CA ILE A 743 32.76 -29.78 -45.66
C ILE A 743 34.24 -29.69 -45.28
N GLU A 744 34.92 -28.61 -45.68
CA GLU A 744 36.33 -28.35 -45.33
C GLU A 744 36.54 -28.21 -43.82
N ASN A 745 35.48 -27.85 -43.07
CA ASN A 745 35.49 -27.73 -41.61
C ASN A 745 34.77 -28.91 -40.91
N GLU A 746 34.78 -30.08 -41.55
CA GLU A 746 34.39 -31.35 -40.94
C GLU A 746 32.92 -31.41 -40.45
N ILE A 747 32.00 -30.77 -41.17
CA ILE A 747 30.56 -31.00 -40.94
C ILE A 747 30.19 -32.45 -41.23
N ASP A 748 29.34 -33.04 -40.40
CA ASP A 748 28.81 -34.39 -40.60
C ASP A 748 27.85 -34.44 -41.79
N ILE A 749 28.38 -34.81 -42.95
CA ILE A 749 27.59 -34.98 -44.19
C ILE A 749 26.57 -36.11 -44.11
N ASN A 750 26.71 -37.02 -43.13
CA ASN A 750 25.86 -38.20 -42.97
C ASN A 750 24.69 -37.96 -42.02
N SER A 751 24.56 -36.77 -41.43
CA SER A 751 23.44 -36.42 -40.53
C SER A 751 22.10 -36.74 -41.20
N LYS A 752 21.34 -37.67 -40.60
CA LYS A 752 20.03 -38.09 -41.08
C LYS A 752 18.95 -37.43 -40.25
N GLN A 753 17.99 -36.78 -40.91
CA GLN A 753 16.78 -36.32 -40.24
C GLN A 753 15.76 -37.44 -40.06
N GLU A 754 14.65 -37.15 -39.38
CA GLU A 754 13.48 -38.05 -39.36
C GLU A 754 13.13 -38.50 -40.80
N TYR A 755 12.78 -39.78 -40.97
CA TYR A 755 12.59 -40.45 -42.27
C TYR A 755 13.86 -40.75 -43.09
N GLY A 756 15.06 -40.60 -42.51
CA GLY A 756 16.31 -41.07 -43.11
C GLY A 756 16.89 -40.18 -44.22
N ARG A 757 16.32 -39.00 -44.45
CA ARG A 757 16.81 -38.04 -45.44
C ARG A 757 18.11 -37.37 -44.94
N ASN A 758 19.09 -37.24 -45.83
CA ASN A 758 20.31 -36.45 -45.63
C ASN A 758 20.40 -35.31 -46.66
N ALA A 759 21.44 -34.47 -46.56
CA ALA A 759 21.62 -33.32 -47.45
C ALA A 759 21.60 -33.70 -48.95
N LEU A 760 22.19 -34.85 -49.31
CA LEU A 760 22.21 -35.37 -50.68
C LEU A 760 20.79 -35.73 -51.17
N THR A 761 20.01 -36.46 -50.37
CA THR A 761 18.63 -36.81 -50.73
C THR A 761 17.75 -35.58 -50.92
N LEU A 762 17.90 -34.56 -50.05
CA LEU A 762 17.14 -33.31 -50.15
C LEU A 762 17.46 -32.53 -51.44
N LEU A 763 18.74 -32.44 -51.82
CA LEU A 763 19.14 -31.80 -53.08
C LEU A 763 18.61 -32.57 -54.30
N CYS A 764 18.65 -33.91 -54.26
CA CYS A 764 18.14 -34.75 -55.34
C CYS A 764 16.61 -34.69 -55.47
N GLU A 765 15.87 -34.56 -54.36
CA GLU A 765 14.40 -34.39 -54.36
C GLU A 765 13.98 -33.04 -54.93
N LYS A 766 14.77 -31.99 -54.68
CA LYS A 766 14.32 -30.61 -54.91
C LYS A 766 14.61 -30.08 -56.32
N TYR A 767 15.66 -30.51 -57.04
CA TYR A 767 16.03 -29.84 -58.31
C TYR A 767 16.62 -30.69 -59.45
N LYS A 768 16.18 -30.30 -60.66
CA LYS A 768 16.69 -30.67 -62.01
C LYS A 768 17.59 -29.58 -62.64
N ASN A 769 18.17 -28.67 -61.85
CA ASN A 769 18.95 -27.50 -62.33
C ASN A 769 20.47 -27.76 -62.35
N GLU A 770 21.17 -27.16 -63.32
CA GLU A 770 22.62 -27.38 -63.58
C GLU A 770 23.55 -26.94 -62.43
N ASN A 771 23.27 -25.81 -61.75
CA ASN A 771 24.12 -25.29 -60.65
C ASN A 771 24.19 -26.19 -59.40
N TYR A 772 23.24 -27.12 -59.23
CA TYR A 772 23.21 -28.01 -58.05
C TYR A 772 23.89 -29.37 -58.32
N ILE A 773 24.20 -29.69 -59.59
CA ILE A 773 24.93 -30.91 -59.97
C ILE A 773 26.34 -30.89 -59.37
N GLU A 774 26.98 -29.72 -59.35
CA GLU A 774 28.31 -29.54 -58.75
C GLU A 774 28.27 -29.70 -57.23
N VAL A 775 27.24 -29.18 -56.55
CA VAL A 775 27.02 -29.38 -55.10
C VAL A 775 26.79 -30.86 -54.78
N ILE A 776 25.96 -31.56 -55.57
CA ILE A 776 25.75 -33.00 -55.44
C ILE A 776 27.07 -33.76 -55.64
N THR A 777 27.90 -33.36 -56.60
CA THR A 777 29.20 -33.99 -56.88
C THR A 777 30.18 -33.77 -55.73
N LEU A 778 30.20 -32.57 -55.14
CA LEU A 778 31.02 -32.21 -53.99
C LEU A 778 30.63 -32.99 -52.72
N ILE A 779 29.33 -33.13 -52.45
CA ILE A 779 28.88 -33.94 -51.31
C ILE A 779 29.22 -35.42 -51.57
N LYS A 780 29.01 -35.94 -52.80
CA LYS A 780 29.38 -37.31 -53.19
C LYS A 780 30.89 -37.60 -53.07
N SER A 781 31.76 -36.65 -53.36
CA SER A 781 33.20 -36.83 -53.14
C SER A 781 33.54 -36.84 -51.65
N GLY A 782 32.87 -36.03 -50.83
CA GLY A 782 32.96 -36.09 -49.37
C GLY A 782 32.56 -37.46 -48.79
N PHE A 783 31.48 -38.08 -49.32
CA PHE A 783 31.08 -39.44 -48.94
C PHE A 783 32.21 -40.47 -49.21
N LYS A 784 32.89 -40.36 -50.36
CA LYS A 784 33.99 -41.28 -50.73
C LYS A 784 35.24 -41.14 -49.86
N VAL A 785 35.48 -39.97 -49.27
CA VAL A 785 36.65 -39.73 -48.41
C VAL A 785 36.41 -40.22 -46.97
N THR A 786 35.15 -40.19 -46.51
CA THR A 786 34.76 -40.66 -45.17
C THR A 786 34.58 -42.18 -45.09
N GLU A 787 34.31 -42.86 -46.21
CA GLU A 787 34.40 -44.33 -46.34
C GLU A 787 35.86 -44.83 -46.40
N LYS A 788 36.63 -44.64 -45.32
CA LYS A 788 37.69 -45.62 -45.01
C LYS A 788 37.05 -46.86 -44.42
N THR A 789 36.54 -47.70 -45.32
CA THR A 789 36.26 -49.14 -45.18
C THR A 789 36.11 -49.67 -43.74
N PRO A 790 34.89 -49.83 -43.22
CA PRO A 790 34.60 -51.03 -42.48
C PRO A 790 34.45 -52.15 -43.51
N ASP A 791 35.34 -53.14 -43.43
CA ASP A 791 35.23 -54.39 -44.19
C ASP A 791 33.91 -55.07 -43.80
N TYR A 792 32.89 -54.86 -44.64
CA TYR A 792 31.67 -55.65 -44.65
C TYR A 792 31.51 -56.23 -46.03
N SER A 793 32.33 -57.24 -46.32
CA SER A 793 31.91 -58.31 -47.20
C SER A 793 30.73 -59.06 -46.56
N GLN A 794 29.49 -58.54 -46.71
CA GLN A 794 28.23 -59.29 -46.80
C GLN A 794 27.03 -58.33 -46.75
N GLU A 795 25.94 -58.73 -47.43
CA GLU A 795 24.60 -58.07 -47.52
C GLU A 795 24.58 -56.81 -48.41
N ARG A 796 24.37 -56.85 -49.74
CA ARG A 796 23.26 -57.34 -50.60
C ARG A 796 21.87 -56.76 -50.28
N GLU A 797 21.42 -55.92 -51.22
CA GLU A 797 20.03 -55.69 -51.69
C GLU A 797 18.99 -55.18 -50.68
N GLU A 798 18.78 -53.86 -50.65
CA GLU A 798 17.54 -53.16 -51.10
C GLU A 798 17.68 -51.63 -51.02
#